data_AF-A0A7N6BJN4-F1
#
_entry.id   AF-A0A7N6BJN4-F1
#
_cell.length_a   1.000
_cell.length_b   1.000
_cell.length_c   1.000
_cell.angle_alpha   90.00
_cell.angle_beta   90.00
_cell.angle_gamma   90.00
#
_symmetry.space_group_name_H-M   'P 1'
#
loop_
_entity.id
_entity.type
_entity.pdbx_description
1 polymer ?
#
loop_
_entity_poly.entity_id
_entity_poly.type
_entity_poly.pdbx_seq_one_letter_code
_entity_poly.pdbx_strand_id
1 'polypeptide(L)'
;MQRYCRSAAPWSSINEMLLFVQALVNEVNGYGEKKLTVENIGCRLTELSRKEDCDVIHNLIMTIQDRYKKLQQCTLERGRMLEEVKKNAKQFNESWCLLVDWMAEVEQTLDTHKEIAVTHEEIKQQLTEQKEFQKLLRSKRPMYEATLKSGRTLHERAQTSHDRQHLENLLAELKDTWDTISGKSMERQHKLEEALLFSGRFTDALQALNDWLYRAEPQLAEDVPVGGDKDVVNNLIDKHKAFQKELGKRAGCIRTLKRSVRDLTRSSTADAHWLQEQMSELEGRWEAVCKLSVNKQDRLEAALQQAEKFDGLVHSFMERLTEAERTLKYGVIPEEEEALLAFCKQHKESMSALQAQAVDLENIQCLGEEILASCHPDSIITLKSWLSVTKTRYEEVQTWARQQGHKIQTSLAALEAEKEDVQRLLDWISSAEEALNLREQEPLPETTEQNQELIDQHTVFMEELNKKFPEVENATKSCKHKSISKQQVSPRKRPLTSKPKSYILQPAVPVPLEHLDPQTPQLSQLVSQWQKLWLLAVARQNRLEQHQQTLKEMEEFANFDFNMWRKRYIQWISHLKSRILDVFRSVDRDQDGRITQKEFIDYVLASKFPTNSLEMNAVANIFDMNSDGGILAAATSFSYLFFDENQFIYILLNIMSAHYTILHTV
;
A
#
# COMPACT_ATOMS: atom_id res chain seq x y z
N MET A 1 -61.75 79.64 5.72
CA MET A 1 -62.45 80.93 5.96
C MET A 1 -61.95 81.70 7.20
N GLN A 2 -61.60 81.08 8.33
CA GLN A 2 -61.14 81.84 9.52
C GLN A 2 -59.76 82.52 9.41
N ARG A 3 -58.86 82.08 8.49
CA ARG A 3 -57.56 82.74 8.26
C ARG A 3 -57.66 84.04 7.46
N TYR A 4 -58.60 84.14 6.52
CA TYR A 4 -58.80 85.34 5.69
C TYR A 4 -59.34 86.55 6.45
N CYS A 5 -60.01 86.35 7.60
CA CYS A 5 -60.65 87.44 8.34
C CYS A 5 -59.73 88.20 9.30
N ARG A 6 -58.51 87.70 9.59
CA ARG A 6 -57.56 88.40 10.49
C ARG A 6 -56.65 89.39 9.79
N SER A 7 -56.62 89.43 8.46
CA SER A 7 -55.79 90.37 7.69
C SER A 7 -56.42 91.75 7.55
N ALA A 8 -57.69 91.96 7.91
CA ALA A 8 -58.44 93.19 7.63
C ALA A 8 -58.02 94.43 8.47
N ALA A 9 -57.43 94.23 9.65
CA ALA A 9 -57.23 95.27 10.66
C ALA A 9 -56.20 96.38 10.31
N PRO A 10 -55.08 96.12 9.60
CA PRO A 10 -54.16 97.18 9.19
C PRO A 10 -54.71 98.04 8.04
N TRP A 11 -55.61 97.49 7.23
CA TRP A 11 -56.15 98.15 6.03
C TRP A 11 -57.15 99.25 6.34
N SER A 12 -57.95 99.09 7.40
CA SER A 12 -58.87 100.12 7.86
C SER A 12 -58.10 101.37 8.27
N SER A 13 -57.01 101.21 9.01
CA SER A 13 -56.15 102.32 9.46
C SER A 13 -55.49 103.08 8.30
N ILE A 14 -54.96 102.38 7.29
CA ILE A 14 -54.37 103.03 6.10
C ILE A 14 -55.44 103.74 5.26
N ASN A 15 -56.62 103.15 5.09
CA ASN A 15 -57.72 103.79 4.36
C ASN A 15 -58.27 105.02 5.13
N GLU A 16 -58.37 104.96 6.45
CA GLU A 16 -58.73 106.10 7.30
C GLU A 16 -57.69 107.23 7.19
N MET A 17 -56.38 106.89 7.21
CA MET A 17 -55.32 107.87 6.99
C MET A 17 -55.35 108.49 5.59
N LEU A 18 -55.70 107.73 4.56
CA LEU A 18 -55.88 108.26 3.20
C LEU A 18 -57.09 109.17 3.09
N LEU A 19 -58.22 108.82 3.71
CA LEU A 19 -59.40 109.68 3.80
C LEU A 19 -59.09 110.98 4.55
N PHE A 20 -58.31 110.90 5.63
CA PHE A 20 -57.86 112.07 6.37
C PHE A 20 -56.92 112.95 5.53
N VAL A 21 -55.96 112.37 4.80
CA VAL A 21 -55.10 113.13 3.90
C VAL A 21 -55.89 113.72 2.73
N GLN A 22 -56.91 113.03 2.21
CA GLN A 22 -57.81 113.60 1.19
C GLN A 22 -58.57 114.82 1.73
N ALA A 23 -59.04 114.77 2.98
CA ALA A 23 -59.66 115.91 3.64
C ALA A 23 -58.66 117.07 3.81
N LEU A 24 -57.41 116.78 4.22
CA LEU A 24 -56.34 117.78 4.30
C LEU A 24 -55.99 118.38 2.94
N VAL A 25 -55.93 117.58 1.86
CA VAL A 25 -55.71 118.08 0.50
C VAL A 25 -56.82 119.06 0.10
N ASN A 26 -58.08 118.73 0.39
CA ASN A 26 -59.21 119.60 0.12
C ASN A 26 -59.13 120.90 0.94
N GLU A 27 -58.75 120.82 2.22
CA GLU A 27 -58.56 121.98 3.09
C GLU A 27 -57.41 122.88 2.59
N VAL A 28 -56.28 122.28 2.22
CA VAL A 28 -55.13 122.99 1.65
C VAL A 28 -55.51 123.66 0.33
N ASN A 29 -56.25 122.99 -0.55
CA ASN A 29 -56.75 123.62 -1.78
C ASN A 29 -57.68 124.82 -1.46
N GLY A 30 -58.49 124.74 -0.41
CA GLY A 30 -59.30 125.87 0.08
C GLY A 30 -58.47 127.04 0.60
N TYR A 31 -57.29 126.79 1.21
CA TYR A 31 -56.34 127.86 1.52
C TYR A 31 -55.76 128.52 0.26
N GLY A 32 -55.80 127.85 -0.89
CA GLY A 32 -55.37 128.41 -2.18
C GLY A 32 -56.23 129.59 -2.63
N GLU A 33 -57.54 129.53 -2.44
CA GLU A 33 -58.46 130.63 -2.76
C GLU A 33 -58.25 131.83 -1.83
N LYS A 34 -58.02 131.57 -0.53
CA LYS A 34 -57.69 132.59 0.47
C LYS A 34 -56.35 133.25 0.16
N LYS A 35 -55.34 132.45 -0.20
CA LYS A 35 -54.04 132.92 -0.67
C LYS A 35 -54.19 133.84 -1.87
N LEU A 36 -54.93 133.44 -2.90
CA LEU A 36 -55.18 134.25 -4.10
C LEU A 36 -55.86 135.58 -3.76
N THR A 37 -56.80 135.56 -2.82
CA THR A 37 -57.46 136.77 -2.32
C THR A 37 -56.47 137.72 -1.64
N VAL A 38 -55.59 137.19 -0.78
CA VAL A 38 -54.52 137.97 -0.12
C VAL A 38 -53.50 138.49 -1.14
N GLU A 39 -53.15 137.71 -2.16
CA GLU A 39 -52.29 138.16 -3.27
C GLU A 39 -52.93 139.32 -4.03
N ASN A 40 -54.20 139.22 -4.41
CA ASN A 40 -54.91 140.27 -5.14
C ASN A 40 -55.07 141.55 -4.31
N ILE A 41 -55.44 141.42 -3.03
CA ILE A 41 -55.52 142.56 -2.10
C ILE A 41 -54.13 143.16 -1.88
N GLY A 42 -53.12 142.33 -1.70
CA GLY A 42 -51.73 142.75 -1.50
C GLY A 42 -51.16 143.48 -2.73
N CYS A 43 -51.44 143.01 -3.95
CA CYS A 43 -51.08 143.70 -5.19
C CYS A 43 -51.75 145.08 -5.27
N ARG A 44 -53.06 145.17 -5.00
CA ARG A 44 -53.78 146.45 -4.95
C ARG A 44 -53.27 147.38 -3.85
N LEU A 45 -52.90 146.83 -2.69
CA LEU A 45 -52.32 147.60 -1.59
C LEU A 45 -50.94 148.15 -2.00
N THR A 46 -50.15 147.38 -2.75
CA THR A 46 -48.85 147.80 -3.31
C THR A 46 -49.01 148.99 -4.26
N GLU A 47 -50.11 149.05 -5.04
CA GLU A 47 -50.40 150.18 -5.95
C GLU A 47 -50.77 151.48 -5.20
N LEU A 48 -51.27 151.37 -3.96
CA LEU A 48 -51.77 152.48 -3.13
C LEU A 48 -50.81 152.90 -2.00
N SER A 49 -49.68 152.22 -1.84
CA SER A 49 -48.76 152.37 -0.70
C SER A 49 -47.49 153.14 -1.06
N ARG A 50 -46.74 153.58 -0.03
CA ARG A 50 -45.41 154.19 -0.20
C ARG A 50 -44.36 153.12 -0.50
N LYS A 51 -43.26 153.51 -1.14
CA LYS A 51 -42.21 152.58 -1.60
C LYS A 51 -41.63 151.69 -0.49
N GLU A 52 -41.48 152.22 0.72
CA GLU A 52 -40.98 151.49 1.90
C GLU A 52 -41.94 150.38 2.38
N ASP A 53 -43.25 150.58 2.23
CA ASP A 53 -44.27 149.60 2.62
C ASP A 53 -44.45 148.49 1.57
N CYS A 54 -44.17 148.80 0.30
CA CYS A 54 -44.26 147.85 -0.81
C CYS A 54 -43.34 146.63 -0.63
N ASP A 55 -42.13 146.82 -0.12
CA ASP A 55 -41.19 145.72 0.14
C ASP A 55 -41.69 144.78 1.25
N VAL A 56 -42.33 145.34 2.29
CA VAL A 56 -42.93 144.55 3.39
C VAL A 56 -44.14 143.76 2.89
N ILE A 57 -45.02 144.40 2.11
CA ILE A 57 -46.20 143.75 1.50
C ILE A 57 -45.74 142.63 0.55
N HIS A 58 -44.75 142.88 -0.30
CA HIS A 58 -44.18 141.90 -1.21
C HIS A 58 -43.58 140.71 -0.45
N ASN A 59 -42.78 140.94 0.60
CA ASN A 59 -42.19 139.88 1.43
C ASN A 59 -43.25 139.02 2.14
N LEU A 60 -44.35 139.64 2.61
CA LEU A 60 -45.47 138.91 3.22
C LEU A 60 -46.22 138.05 2.19
N ILE A 61 -46.47 138.57 1.00
CA ILE A 61 -47.06 137.81 -0.11
C ILE A 61 -46.16 136.63 -0.48
N MET A 62 -44.86 136.85 -0.67
CA MET A 62 -43.86 135.81 -0.96
C MET A 62 -43.81 134.75 0.15
N THR A 63 -43.89 135.15 1.42
CA THR A 63 -43.90 134.23 2.56
C THR A 63 -45.14 133.34 2.57
N ILE A 64 -46.33 133.91 2.29
CA ILE A 64 -47.58 133.13 2.18
C ILE A 64 -47.51 132.18 0.98
N GLN A 65 -46.97 132.64 -0.16
CA GLN A 65 -46.74 131.78 -1.34
C GLN A 65 -45.83 130.59 -1.02
N ASP A 66 -44.68 130.82 -0.39
CA ASP A 66 -43.73 129.77 -0.03
C ASP A 66 -44.32 128.78 1.00
N ARG A 67 -44.99 129.29 2.05
CA ARG A 67 -45.64 128.45 3.06
C ARG A 67 -46.75 127.60 2.46
N TYR A 68 -47.60 128.19 1.61
CA TYR A 68 -48.64 127.45 0.89
C TYR A 68 -48.04 126.37 0.00
N LYS A 69 -47.01 126.70 -0.79
CA LYS A 69 -46.33 125.77 -1.68
C LYS A 69 -45.72 124.59 -0.90
N LYS A 70 -45.05 124.87 0.23
CA LYS A 70 -44.50 123.84 1.12
C LYS A 70 -45.59 122.95 1.73
N LEU A 71 -46.69 123.54 2.19
CA LEU A 71 -47.82 122.80 2.76
C LEU A 71 -48.51 121.91 1.72
N GLN A 72 -48.74 122.44 0.52
CA GLN A 72 -49.29 121.71 -0.61
C GLN A 72 -48.37 120.55 -1.01
N GLN A 73 -47.07 120.81 -1.17
CA GLN A 73 -46.09 119.77 -1.50
C GLN A 73 -46.02 118.69 -0.42
N CYS A 74 -45.99 119.07 0.86
CA CYS A 74 -45.94 118.12 1.99
C CYS A 74 -47.19 117.23 2.04
N THR A 75 -48.38 117.79 1.81
CA THR A 75 -49.65 117.04 1.85
C THR A 75 -49.77 116.08 0.66
N LEU A 76 -49.38 116.53 -0.54
CA LEU A 76 -49.34 115.67 -1.73
C LEU A 76 -48.33 114.54 -1.59
N GLU A 77 -47.13 114.84 -1.07
CA GLU A 77 -46.08 113.85 -0.82
C GLU A 77 -46.55 112.80 0.19
N ARG A 78 -47.20 113.22 1.28
CA ARG A 78 -47.79 112.31 2.28
C ARG A 78 -48.87 111.41 1.66
N GLY A 79 -49.73 111.95 0.79
CA GLY A 79 -50.74 111.17 0.07
C GLY A 79 -50.11 110.12 -0.85
N ARG A 80 -49.10 110.51 -1.64
CA ARG A 80 -48.35 109.60 -2.52
C ARG A 80 -47.68 108.47 -1.73
N MET A 81 -47.03 108.79 -0.62
CA MET A 81 -46.36 107.80 0.24
C MET A 81 -47.35 106.81 0.86
N LEU A 82 -48.52 107.28 1.31
CA LEU A 82 -49.57 106.40 1.85
C LEU A 82 -50.16 105.47 0.77
N GLU A 83 -50.37 105.96 -0.45
CA GLU A 83 -50.81 105.10 -1.56
C GLU A 83 -49.76 104.07 -1.97
N GLU A 84 -48.47 104.44 -1.96
CA GLU A 84 -47.38 103.50 -2.19
C GLU A 84 -47.33 102.41 -1.10
N VAL A 85 -47.44 102.80 0.18
CA VAL A 85 -47.48 101.86 1.31
C VAL A 85 -48.69 100.94 1.20
N LYS A 86 -49.89 101.48 0.88
CA LYS A 86 -51.10 100.69 0.65
C LYS A 86 -50.91 99.65 -0.45
N LYS A 87 -50.33 100.06 -1.59
CA LYS A 87 -50.04 99.17 -2.71
C LYS A 87 -49.05 98.07 -2.32
N ASN A 88 -47.92 98.45 -1.71
CA ASN A 88 -46.87 97.52 -1.29
C ASN A 88 -47.39 96.51 -0.26
N ALA A 89 -48.17 96.99 0.69
CA ALA A 89 -48.79 96.15 1.69
C ALA A 89 -49.76 95.16 1.02
N LYS A 90 -50.63 95.64 0.11
CA LYS A 90 -51.60 94.77 -0.57
C LYS A 90 -50.89 93.65 -1.32
N GLN A 91 -49.84 94.01 -2.06
CA GLN A 91 -48.99 93.06 -2.79
C GLN A 91 -48.31 92.06 -1.84
N PHE A 92 -47.81 92.51 -0.69
CA PHE A 92 -47.25 91.62 0.33
C PHE A 92 -48.29 90.63 0.84
N ASN A 93 -49.48 91.09 1.24
CA ASN A 93 -50.52 90.23 1.79
C ASN A 93 -51.02 89.20 0.76
N GLU A 94 -51.20 89.60 -0.50
CA GLU A 94 -51.56 88.67 -1.59
C GLU A 94 -50.47 87.62 -1.81
N SER A 95 -49.20 88.04 -1.86
CA SER A 95 -48.07 87.12 -2.03
C SER A 95 -47.90 86.17 -0.83
N TRP A 96 -48.13 86.68 0.38
CA TRP A 96 -48.09 85.91 1.62
C TRP A 96 -49.18 84.86 1.66
N CYS A 97 -50.44 85.21 1.35
CA CYS A 97 -51.55 84.25 1.33
C CYS A 97 -51.28 83.11 0.33
N LEU A 98 -50.89 83.45 -0.91
CA LEU A 98 -50.59 82.47 -1.95
C LEU A 98 -49.46 81.52 -1.55
N LEU A 99 -48.42 82.03 -0.89
CA LEU A 99 -47.31 81.20 -0.42
C LEU A 99 -47.72 80.30 0.74
N VAL A 100 -48.41 80.82 1.75
CA VAL A 100 -48.83 80.04 2.91
C VAL A 100 -49.83 78.95 2.53
N ASP A 101 -50.77 79.25 1.64
CA ASP A 101 -51.72 78.24 1.13
C ASP A 101 -50.98 77.13 0.36
N TRP A 102 -50.05 77.51 -0.53
CA TRP A 102 -49.22 76.53 -1.24
C TRP A 102 -48.33 75.70 -0.30
N MET A 103 -47.72 76.32 0.72
CA MET A 103 -46.90 75.61 1.69
C MET A 103 -47.73 74.64 2.54
N ALA A 104 -48.97 75.00 2.87
CA ALA A 104 -49.88 74.10 3.58
C ALA A 104 -50.26 72.87 2.73
N GLU A 105 -50.51 73.05 1.42
CA GLU A 105 -50.74 71.93 0.49
C GLU A 105 -49.51 71.02 0.38
N VAL A 106 -48.32 71.62 0.31
CA VAL A 106 -47.04 70.89 0.28
C VAL A 106 -46.81 70.13 1.57
N GLU A 107 -47.05 70.75 2.72
CA GLU A 107 -46.90 70.10 4.02
C GLU A 107 -47.84 68.90 4.16
N GLN A 108 -49.10 69.06 3.76
CA GLN A 108 -50.07 67.95 3.73
C GLN A 108 -49.61 66.83 2.79
N THR A 109 -49.03 67.18 1.64
CA THR A 109 -48.48 66.20 0.70
C THR A 109 -47.31 65.45 1.33
N LEU A 110 -46.37 66.14 1.98
CA LEU A 110 -45.23 65.53 2.68
C LEU A 110 -45.67 64.61 3.82
N ASP A 111 -46.72 64.99 4.55
CA ASP A 111 -47.29 64.18 5.64
C ASP A 111 -48.02 62.93 5.14
N THR A 112 -48.47 62.94 3.88
CA THR A 112 -49.15 61.80 3.21
C THR A 112 -48.25 61.03 2.25
N HIS A 113 -46.98 61.40 2.14
CA HIS A 113 -46.05 60.69 1.26
C HIS A 113 -45.94 59.21 1.65
N LYS A 114 -45.83 58.35 0.64
CA LYS A 114 -45.60 56.91 0.82
C LYS A 114 -44.39 56.65 1.70
N GLU A 115 -44.47 55.57 2.47
CA GLU A 115 -43.35 55.03 3.24
C GLU A 115 -42.16 54.71 2.34
N ILE A 116 -40.96 54.70 2.92
CA ILE A 116 -39.76 54.37 2.17
C ILE A 116 -39.85 52.91 1.74
N ALA A 117 -39.74 52.68 0.44
CA ALA A 117 -39.80 51.35 -0.14
C ALA A 117 -38.62 50.48 0.33
N VAL A 118 -38.76 49.17 0.20
CA VAL A 118 -37.78 48.20 0.70
C VAL A 118 -36.88 47.68 -0.42
N THR A 119 -37.35 47.69 -1.68
CA THR A 119 -36.59 47.22 -2.83
C THR A 119 -35.71 48.33 -3.43
N HIS A 120 -34.57 47.94 -3.97
CA HIS A 120 -33.57 48.88 -4.49
C HIS A 120 -34.12 49.77 -5.62
N GLU A 121 -34.91 49.20 -6.54
CA GLU A 121 -35.46 49.94 -7.69
C GLU A 121 -36.59 50.90 -7.28
N GLU A 122 -37.44 50.51 -6.32
CA GLU A 122 -38.48 51.40 -5.80
C GLU A 122 -37.88 52.57 -5.01
N ILE A 123 -36.80 52.35 -4.26
CA ILE A 123 -36.08 53.44 -3.56
C ILE A 123 -35.48 54.43 -4.56
N LYS A 124 -34.90 53.95 -5.68
CA LYS A 124 -34.41 54.82 -6.77
C LYS A 124 -35.53 55.66 -7.38
N GLN A 125 -36.69 55.06 -7.58
CA GLN A 125 -37.88 55.76 -8.08
C GLN A 125 -38.31 56.86 -7.09
N GLN A 126 -38.42 56.55 -5.80
CA GLN A 126 -38.75 57.53 -4.75
C GLN A 126 -37.70 58.65 -4.63
N LEU A 127 -36.42 58.36 -4.82
CA LEU A 127 -35.36 59.38 -4.90
C LEU A 127 -35.52 60.31 -6.09
N THR A 128 -36.00 59.80 -7.22
CA THR A 128 -36.25 60.61 -8.42
C THR A 128 -37.43 61.54 -8.18
N GLU A 129 -38.52 61.03 -7.60
CA GLU A 129 -39.67 61.84 -7.18
C GLU A 129 -39.27 62.92 -6.16
N GLN A 130 -38.45 62.57 -5.17
CA GLN A 130 -37.93 63.51 -4.19
C GLN A 130 -37.04 64.60 -4.81
N LYS A 131 -36.24 64.26 -5.84
CA LYS A 131 -35.45 65.24 -6.61
C LYS A 131 -36.35 66.23 -7.36
N GLU A 132 -37.45 65.77 -7.97
CA GLU A 132 -38.42 66.66 -8.62
C GLU A 132 -39.11 67.56 -7.60
N PHE A 133 -39.50 67.03 -6.44
CA PHE A 133 -40.05 67.83 -5.35
C PHE A 133 -39.07 68.91 -4.84
N GLN A 134 -37.79 68.57 -4.69
CA GLN A 134 -36.74 69.52 -4.34
C GLN A 134 -36.56 70.62 -5.41
N LYS A 135 -36.69 70.30 -6.70
CA LYS A 135 -36.71 71.32 -7.77
C LYS A 135 -37.91 72.26 -7.64
N LEU A 136 -39.08 71.73 -7.28
CA LEU A 136 -40.28 72.54 -7.02
C LEU A 136 -40.07 73.49 -5.83
N LEU A 137 -39.51 73.03 -4.71
CA LEU A 137 -39.18 73.90 -3.58
C LEU A 137 -38.19 75.01 -4.00
N ARG A 138 -37.14 74.66 -4.76
CA ARG A 138 -36.15 75.64 -5.25
C ARG A 138 -36.76 76.68 -6.17
N SER A 139 -37.72 76.30 -7.02
CA SER A 139 -38.38 77.26 -7.93
C SER A 139 -39.28 78.25 -7.19
N LYS A 140 -39.80 77.88 -6.01
CA LYS A 140 -40.62 78.75 -5.14
C LYS A 140 -39.80 79.64 -4.22
N ARG A 141 -38.52 79.34 -4.01
CA ARG A 141 -37.62 80.09 -3.13
C ARG A 141 -37.51 81.60 -3.47
N PRO A 142 -37.39 82.04 -4.74
CA PRO A 142 -37.35 83.46 -5.06
C PRO A 142 -38.62 84.21 -4.64
N MET A 143 -39.79 83.57 -4.76
CA MET A 143 -41.08 84.14 -4.34
C MET A 143 -41.14 84.29 -2.81
N TYR A 144 -40.67 83.27 -2.08
CA TYR A 144 -40.52 83.33 -0.62
C TYR A 144 -39.58 84.46 -0.19
N GLU A 145 -38.37 84.55 -0.77
CA GLU A 145 -37.38 85.59 -0.44
C GLU A 145 -37.90 87.00 -0.76
N ALA A 146 -38.61 87.16 -1.89
CA ALA A 146 -39.23 88.43 -2.28
C ALA A 146 -40.35 88.85 -1.30
N THR A 147 -41.20 87.90 -0.90
CA THR A 147 -42.30 88.15 0.06
C THR A 147 -41.75 88.50 1.43
N LEU A 148 -40.72 87.77 1.89
CA LEU A 148 -40.04 88.05 3.15
C LEU A 148 -39.36 89.42 3.13
N LYS A 149 -38.73 89.82 2.02
CA LYS A 149 -38.16 91.17 1.84
C LYS A 149 -39.24 92.24 1.84
N SER A 150 -40.35 92.02 1.14
CA SER A 150 -41.48 92.95 1.09
C SER A 150 -42.07 93.19 2.48
N GLY A 151 -42.29 92.13 3.26
CA GLY A 151 -42.78 92.23 4.63
C GLY A 151 -41.79 92.94 5.57
N ARG A 152 -40.48 92.71 5.44
CA ARG A 152 -39.46 93.47 6.19
C ARG A 152 -39.48 94.96 5.87
N THR A 153 -39.56 95.34 4.60
CA THR A 153 -39.67 96.76 4.21
C THR A 153 -40.92 97.41 4.78
N LEU A 154 -42.05 96.69 4.84
CA LEU A 154 -43.29 97.18 5.46
C LEU A 154 -43.15 97.32 6.97
N HIS A 155 -42.46 96.37 7.62
CA HIS A 155 -42.19 96.41 9.05
C HIS A 155 -41.32 97.62 9.43
N GLU A 156 -40.25 97.89 8.66
CA GLU A 156 -39.39 99.07 8.83
C GLU A 156 -40.15 100.38 8.67
N ARG A 157 -41.13 100.44 7.76
CA ARG A 157 -41.97 101.62 7.49
C ARG A 157 -43.16 101.75 8.44
N ALA A 158 -43.48 100.74 9.24
CA ALA A 158 -44.63 100.75 10.13
C ALA A 158 -44.42 101.73 11.29
N GLN A 159 -45.43 102.57 11.53
CA GLN A 159 -45.39 103.64 12.53
C GLN A 159 -45.99 103.24 13.88
N THR A 160 -46.88 102.24 13.90
CA THR A 160 -47.54 101.77 15.14
C THR A 160 -46.88 100.49 15.65
N SER A 161 -46.88 100.30 16.97
CA SER A 161 -46.40 99.06 17.60
C SER A 161 -47.26 97.86 17.20
N HIS A 162 -48.56 98.06 16.98
CA HIS A 162 -49.49 97.00 16.60
C HIS A 162 -49.17 96.46 15.19
N ASP A 163 -48.94 97.34 14.22
CA ASP A 163 -48.66 96.92 12.83
C ASP A 163 -47.29 96.23 12.73
N ARG A 164 -46.29 96.69 13.49
CA ARG A 164 -45.00 96.01 13.60
C ARG A 164 -45.15 94.60 14.14
N GLN A 165 -45.88 94.42 15.25
CA GLN A 165 -46.10 93.09 15.83
C GLN A 165 -46.88 92.18 14.87
N HIS A 166 -47.88 92.71 14.17
CA HIS A 166 -48.64 91.94 13.19
C HIS A 166 -47.75 91.45 12.04
N LEU A 167 -46.92 92.34 11.46
CA LEU A 167 -45.99 91.98 10.40
C LEU A 167 -44.91 91.00 10.89
N GLU A 168 -44.43 91.14 12.12
CA GLU A 168 -43.52 90.16 12.76
C GLU A 168 -44.16 88.77 12.83
N ASN A 169 -45.41 88.68 13.25
CA ASN A 169 -46.12 87.40 13.35
C ASN A 169 -46.30 86.75 11.97
N LEU A 170 -46.67 87.53 10.94
CA LEU A 170 -46.82 87.03 9.57
C LEU A 170 -45.48 86.58 8.98
N LEU A 171 -44.40 87.33 9.23
CA LEU A 171 -43.05 86.96 8.79
C LEU A 171 -42.53 85.72 9.52
N ALA A 172 -42.84 85.57 10.81
CA ALA A 172 -42.50 84.40 11.61
C ALA A 172 -43.25 83.16 11.10
N GLU A 173 -44.57 83.23 10.90
CA GLU A 173 -45.35 82.12 10.33
C GLU A 173 -44.82 81.70 8.95
N LEU A 174 -44.56 82.66 8.06
CA LEU A 174 -44.00 82.39 6.74
C LEU A 174 -42.65 81.66 6.84
N LYS A 175 -41.77 82.11 7.74
CA LYS A 175 -40.46 81.50 7.95
C LYS A 175 -40.57 80.10 8.55
N ASP A 176 -41.36 79.94 9.61
CA ASP A 176 -41.49 78.67 10.33
C ASP A 176 -42.09 77.58 9.43
N THR A 177 -43.12 77.92 8.64
CA THR A 177 -43.69 77.00 7.65
C THR A 177 -42.69 76.62 6.55
N TRP A 178 -41.95 77.59 6.01
CA TRP A 178 -40.92 77.35 5.00
C TRP A 178 -39.79 76.46 5.52
N ASP A 179 -39.31 76.74 6.74
CA ASP A 179 -38.26 75.97 7.40
C ASP A 179 -38.75 74.55 7.74
N THR A 180 -40.02 74.39 8.12
CA THR A 180 -40.65 73.08 8.39
C THR A 180 -40.72 72.21 7.13
N ILE A 181 -41.27 72.72 6.02
CA ILE A 181 -41.35 71.93 4.77
C ILE A 181 -39.97 71.63 4.19
N SER A 182 -39.02 72.57 4.33
CA SER A 182 -37.63 72.39 3.90
C SER A 182 -36.93 71.32 4.74
N GLY A 183 -37.12 71.35 6.06
CA GLY A 183 -36.59 70.37 7.00
C GLY A 183 -37.14 68.96 6.75
N LYS A 184 -38.48 68.81 6.66
CA LYS A 184 -39.14 67.53 6.33
C LYS A 184 -38.63 66.96 5.01
N SER A 185 -38.47 67.81 3.99
CA SER A 185 -37.97 67.40 2.68
C SER A 185 -36.50 66.93 2.72
N MET A 186 -35.65 67.63 3.48
CA MET A 186 -34.24 67.26 3.65
C MET A 186 -34.09 65.96 4.45
N GLU A 187 -34.88 65.79 5.51
CA GLU A 187 -34.90 64.56 6.31
C GLU A 187 -35.33 63.35 5.46
N ARG A 188 -36.38 63.52 4.66
CA ARG A 188 -36.84 62.47 3.73
C ARG A 188 -35.77 62.11 2.70
N GLN A 189 -35.08 63.10 2.14
CA GLN A 189 -33.96 62.87 1.22
C GLN A 189 -32.85 62.03 1.88
N HIS A 190 -32.42 62.42 3.10
CA HIS A 190 -31.39 61.69 3.83
C HIS A 190 -31.80 60.24 4.10
N LYS A 191 -33.03 60.01 4.58
CA LYS A 191 -33.54 58.66 4.83
C LYS A 191 -33.60 57.80 3.57
N LEU A 192 -33.99 58.39 2.42
CA LEU A 192 -33.99 57.70 1.13
C LEU A 192 -32.57 57.34 0.65
N GLU A 193 -31.59 58.23 0.84
CA GLU A 193 -30.19 57.97 0.50
C GLU A 193 -29.57 56.87 1.38
N GLU A 194 -29.88 56.89 2.68
CA GLU A 194 -29.47 55.86 3.63
C GLU A 194 -30.08 54.49 3.27
N ALA A 195 -31.38 54.46 2.96
CA ALA A 195 -32.07 53.26 2.50
C ALA A 195 -31.51 52.73 1.16
N LEU A 196 -31.14 53.62 0.23
CA LEU A 196 -30.51 53.22 -1.03
C LEU A 196 -29.14 52.57 -0.78
N LEU A 197 -28.31 53.18 0.08
CA LEU A 197 -27.01 52.62 0.43
C LEU A 197 -27.15 51.26 1.12
N PHE A 198 -28.11 51.13 2.03
CA PHE A 198 -28.40 49.88 2.71
C PHE A 198 -28.84 48.80 1.72
N SER A 199 -29.85 49.08 0.89
CA SER A 199 -30.40 48.11 -0.07
C SER A 199 -29.33 47.63 -1.05
N GLY A 200 -28.47 48.52 -1.56
CA GLY A 200 -27.35 48.14 -2.44
C GLY A 200 -26.35 47.22 -1.74
N ARG A 201 -25.91 47.56 -0.53
CA ARG A 201 -25.00 46.69 0.25
C ARG A 201 -25.62 45.34 0.58
N PHE A 202 -26.92 45.33 0.87
CA PHE A 202 -27.68 44.11 1.13
C PHE A 202 -27.74 43.22 -0.11
N THR A 203 -28.11 43.77 -1.27
CA THR A 203 -28.19 43.02 -2.52
C THR A 203 -26.83 42.46 -2.94
N ASP A 204 -25.76 43.24 -2.80
CA ASP A 204 -24.41 42.79 -3.12
C ASP A 204 -23.95 41.65 -2.21
N ALA A 205 -24.21 41.77 -0.90
CA ALA A 205 -23.85 40.74 0.08
C ALA A 205 -24.68 39.46 -0.11
N LEU A 206 -25.98 39.59 -0.39
CA LEU A 206 -26.87 38.48 -0.70
C LEU A 206 -26.40 37.73 -1.95
N GLN A 207 -26.12 38.45 -3.03
CA GLN A 207 -25.63 37.88 -4.28
C GLN A 207 -24.28 37.16 -4.08
N ALA A 208 -23.33 37.79 -3.40
CA ALA A 208 -22.03 37.19 -3.14
C ALA A 208 -22.12 35.88 -2.33
N LEU A 209 -23.08 35.77 -1.41
CA LEU A 209 -23.35 34.53 -0.67
C LEU A 209 -24.04 33.48 -1.54
N ASN A 210 -25.02 33.87 -2.35
CA ASN A 210 -25.70 32.97 -3.30
C ASN A 210 -24.73 32.38 -4.33
N ASP A 211 -23.82 33.21 -4.89
CA ASP A 211 -22.80 32.76 -5.83
C ASP A 211 -21.80 31.79 -5.19
N TRP A 212 -21.47 32.03 -3.92
CA TRP A 212 -20.60 31.13 -3.18
C TRP A 212 -21.31 29.79 -2.91
N LEU A 213 -22.58 29.82 -2.46
CA LEU A 213 -23.39 28.63 -2.25
C LEU A 213 -23.53 27.80 -3.52
N TYR A 214 -23.78 28.44 -4.67
CA TYR A 214 -23.86 27.78 -5.97
C TYR A 214 -22.58 27.02 -6.34
N ARG A 215 -21.41 27.51 -5.94
CA ARG A 215 -20.12 26.81 -6.13
C ARG A 215 -19.85 25.75 -5.06
N ALA A 216 -20.38 25.93 -3.85
CA ALA A 216 -20.16 25.03 -2.72
C ALA A 216 -21.00 23.75 -2.82
N GLU A 217 -22.28 23.87 -3.20
CA GLU A 217 -23.22 22.75 -3.36
C GLU A 217 -22.65 21.57 -4.17
N PRO A 218 -22.16 21.74 -5.42
CA PRO A 218 -21.64 20.63 -6.22
C PRO A 218 -20.34 20.03 -5.66
N GLN A 219 -19.56 20.78 -4.89
CA GLN A 219 -18.36 20.23 -4.25
C GLN A 219 -18.68 19.31 -3.08
N LEU A 220 -19.88 19.43 -2.49
CA LEU A 220 -20.32 18.66 -1.33
C LEU A 220 -21.31 17.54 -1.66
N ALA A 221 -21.68 17.40 -2.93
CA ALA A 221 -22.69 16.45 -3.37
C ALA A 221 -22.30 14.99 -3.06
N GLU A 222 -23.33 14.14 -2.96
CA GLU A 222 -23.18 12.73 -2.59
C GLU A 222 -22.43 11.89 -3.63
N ASP A 223 -22.48 12.30 -4.89
CA ASP A 223 -21.81 11.67 -6.02
C ASP A 223 -20.32 12.03 -6.13
N VAL A 224 -19.85 13.05 -5.41
CA VAL A 224 -18.43 13.40 -5.38
C VAL A 224 -17.65 12.27 -4.71
N PRO A 225 -16.70 11.60 -5.40
CA PRO A 225 -15.97 10.47 -4.84
C PRO A 225 -15.06 10.90 -3.70
N VAL A 226 -15.03 10.07 -2.65
CA VAL A 226 -14.21 10.28 -1.44
C VAL A 226 -13.33 9.07 -1.10
N GLY A 227 -13.58 7.91 -1.71
CA GLY A 227 -12.79 6.71 -1.52
C GLY A 227 -11.44 6.80 -2.25
N GLY A 228 -10.45 6.02 -1.81
CA GLY A 228 -9.15 6.00 -2.44
C GLY A 228 -8.10 5.31 -1.59
N ASP A 229 -6.84 5.44 -1.97
CA ASP A 229 -5.71 5.09 -1.12
C ASP A 229 -5.59 6.09 0.05
N LYS A 230 -4.88 5.66 1.09
CA LYS A 230 -4.75 6.40 2.36
C LYS A 230 -4.27 7.84 2.18
N ASP A 231 -3.32 8.08 1.27
CA ASP A 231 -2.74 9.42 1.08
C ASP A 231 -3.72 10.36 0.38
N VAL A 232 -4.43 9.87 -0.64
CA VAL A 232 -5.45 10.64 -1.34
C VAL A 232 -6.61 10.99 -0.41
N VAL A 233 -7.11 10.05 0.40
CA VAL A 233 -8.20 10.32 1.35
C VAL A 233 -7.78 11.37 2.39
N ASN A 234 -6.56 11.30 2.91
CA ASN A 234 -6.03 12.33 3.83
C ASN A 234 -5.98 13.72 3.19
N ASN A 235 -5.54 13.82 1.93
CA ASN A 235 -5.55 15.07 1.19
C ASN A 235 -6.97 15.63 0.99
N LEU A 236 -7.94 14.77 0.67
CA LEU A 236 -9.35 15.16 0.57
C LEU A 236 -9.91 15.68 1.90
N ILE A 237 -9.55 15.04 3.02
CA ILE A 237 -9.88 15.50 4.37
C ILE A 237 -9.31 16.90 4.63
N ASP A 238 -8.03 17.14 4.30
CA ASP A 238 -7.41 18.44 4.55
C ASP A 238 -8.01 19.56 3.68
N LYS A 239 -8.36 19.26 2.43
CA LYS A 239 -9.13 20.17 1.57
C LYS A 239 -10.51 20.47 2.18
N HIS A 240 -11.19 19.47 2.72
CA HIS A 240 -12.49 19.67 3.36
C HIS A 240 -12.40 20.48 4.67
N LYS A 241 -11.34 20.28 5.48
CA LYS A 241 -11.06 21.14 6.64
C LYS A 241 -10.86 22.61 6.23
N ALA A 242 -10.19 22.87 5.11
CA ALA A 242 -10.05 24.22 4.58
C ALA A 242 -11.40 24.81 4.15
N PHE A 243 -12.25 24.00 3.50
CA PHE A 243 -13.61 24.38 3.16
C PHE A 243 -14.45 24.72 4.42
N GLN A 244 -14.40 23.89 5.47
CA GLN A 244 -15.10 24.14 6.73
C GLN A 244 -14.64 25.44 7.42
N LYS A 245 -13.36 25.80 7.32
CA LYS A 245 -12.87 27.10 7.81
C LYS A 245 -13.50 28.26 7.06
N GLU A 246 -13.65 28.17 5.74
CA GLU A 246 -14.33 29.19 4.95
C GLU A 246 -15.83 29.26 5.27
N LEU A 247 -16.49 28.11 5.42
CA LEU A 247 -17.88 28.02 5.90
C LEU A 247 -18.04 28.74 7.25
N GLY A 248 -17.12 28.52 8.20
CA GLY A 248 -17.12 29.21 9.49
C GLY A 248 -17.02 30.74 9.37
N LYS A 249 -16.21 31.27 8.45
CA LYS A 249 -16.11 32.72 8.20
C LYS A 249 -17.41 33.29 7.64
N ARG A 250 -18.05 32.58 6.70
CA ARG A 250 -19.28 33.02 6.02
C ARG A 250 -20.51 32.99 6.92
N ALA A 251 -20.51 32.13 7.96
CA ALA A 251 -21.55 32.13 8.99
C ALA A 251 -21.72 33.50 9.67
N GLY A 252 -20.63 34.25 9.86
CA GLY A 252 -20.66 35.62 10.39
C GLY A 252 -21.36 36.62 9.47
N CYS A 253 -21.17 36.46 8.14
CA CYS A 253 -21.83 37.28 7.13
C CYS A 253 -23.34 37.07 7.15
N ILE A 254 -23.81 35.82 7.15
CA ILE A 254 -25.24 35.50 7.21
C ILE A 254 -25.89 36.03 8.49
N ARG A 255 -25.23 35.88 9.65
CA ARG A 255 -25.74 36.43 10.92
C ARG A 255 -25.88 37.95 10.89
N THR A 256 -24.91 38.64 10.29
CA THR A 256 -24.93 40.10 10.13
C THR A 256 -26.08 40.51 9.21
N LEU A 257 -26.21 39.85 8.06
CA LEU A 257 -27.26 40.11 7.07
C LEU A 257 -28.67 39.87 7.65
N LYS A 258 -28.85 38.76 8.38
CA LYS A 258 -30.10 38.43 9.11
C LYS A 258 -30.46 39.48 10.15
N ARG A 259 -29.47 40.00 10.89
CA ARG A 259 -29.71 41.08 11.87
C ARG A 259 -30.15 42.35 11.16
N SER A 260 -29.45 42.73 10.08
CA SER A 260 -29.77 43.90 9.27
C SER A 260 -31.19 43.86 8.71
N VAL A 261 -31.68 42.72 8.21
CA VAL A 261 -33.08 42.59 7.76
C VAL A 261 -34.06 42.73 8.91
N ARG A 262 -33.78 42.10 10.06
CA ARG A 262 -34.64 42.23 11.26
C ARG A 262 -34.74 43.67 11.75
N ASP A 263 -33.60 44.37 11.81
CA ASP A 263 -33.55 45.76 12.27
C ASP A 263 -34.33 46.67 11.30
N LEU A 264 -34.20 46.46 9.99
CA LEU A 264 -34.95 47.20 8.97
C LEU A 264 -36.45 46.93 9.03
N THR A 265 -36.87 45.67 9.19
CA THR A 265 -38.29 45.34 9.35
C THR A 265 -38.88 45.93 10.63
N ARG A 266 -38.07 46.08 11.69
CA ARG A 266 -38.54 46.67 12.96
C ARG A 266 -38.66 48.19 12.91
N SER A 267 -37.80 48.86 12.14
CA SER A 267 -37.78 50.32 12.02
C SER A 267 -38.70 50.87 10.92
N SER A 268 -39.16 50.02 10.00
CA SER A 268 -40.04 50.40 8.90
C SER A 268 -41.41 49.73 9.01
N THR A 269 -42.49 50.45 8.70
CA THR A 269 -43.85 49.92 8.56
C THR A 269 -44.13 49.36 7.17
N ALA A 270 -43.18 49.51 6.24
CA ALA A 270 -43.28 49.02 4.88
C ALA A 270 -43.25 47.48 4.82
N ASP A 271 -43.94 46.91 3.83
CA ASP A 271 -43.99 45.47 3.61
C ASP A 271 -42.59 44.92 3.25
N ALA A 272 -41.89 44.43 4.26
CA ALA A 272 -40.56 43.82 4.13
C ALA A 272 -40.62 42.32 3.81
N HIS A 273 -41.79 41.79 3.42
CA HIS A 273 -41.97 40.36 3.14
C HIS A 273 -40.95 39.84 2.11
N TRP A 274 -40.70 40.59 1.04
CA TRP A 274 -39.70 40.22 0.03
C TRP A 274 -38.30 40.02 0.61
N LEU A 275 -37.83 40.91 1.50
CA LEU A 275 -36.52 40.74 2.15
C LEU A 275 -36.49 39.52 3.06
N GLN A 276 -37.59 39.25 3.78
CA GLN A 276 -37.69 38.08 4.65
C GLN A 276 -37.66 36.79 3.84
N GLU A 277 -38.34 36.76 2.70
CA GLU A 277 -38.35 35.61 1.79
C GLU A 277 -36.95 35.34 1.22
N GLN A 278 -36.27 36.38 0.71
CA GLN A 278 -34.90 36.26 0.20
C GLN A 278 -33.91 35.78 1.27
N MET A 279 -34.04 36.28 2.51
CA MET A 279 -33.23 35.80 3.62
C MET A 279 -33.57 34.36 4.00
N SER A 280 -34.85 33.98 4.00
CA SER A 280 -35.28 32.63 4.32
C SER A 280 -34.77 31.62 3.29
N GLU A 281 -34.78 31.96 2.00
CA GLU A 281 -34.22 31.14 0.93
C GLU A 281 -32.71 30.94 1.12
N LEU A 282 -31.97 32.03 1.37
CA LEU A 282 -30.53 31.97 1.63
C LEU A 282 -30.22 31.09 2.85
N GLU A 283 -30.98 31.22 3.93
CA GLU A 283 -30.83 30.41 5.14
C GLU A 283 -31.13 28.94 4.88
N GLY A 284 -32.15 28.63 4.08
CA GLY A 284 -32.48 27.26 3.68
C GLY A 284 -31.32 26.61 2.91
N ARG A 285 -30.77 27.31 1.91
CA ARG A 285 -29.61 26.82 1.15
C ARG A 285 -28.35 26.69 2.00
N TRP A 286 -28.11 27.67 2.89
CA TRP A 286 -26.99 27.61 3.84
C TRP A 286 -27.07 26.37 4.74
N GLU A 287 -28.24 26.11 5.31
CA GLU A 287 -28.47 24.93 6.16
C GLU A 287 -28.28 23.62 5.39
N ALA A 288 -28.73 23.57 4.13
CA ALA A 288 -28.46 22.44 3.25
C ALA A 288 -26.95 22.22 3.03
N VAL A 289 -26.19 23.28 2.75
CA VAL A 289 -24.72 23.21 2.62
C VAL A 289 -24.04 22.79 3.92
N CYS A 290 -24.50 23.26 5.09
CA CYS A 290 -24.01 22.80 6.38
C CYS A 290 -24.23 21.29 6.56
N LYS A 291 -25.42 20.77 6.25
CA LYS A 291 -25.73 19.34 6.31
C LYS A 291 -24.88 18.53 5.34
N LEU A 292 -24.77 18.97 4.08
CA LEU A 292 -23.91 18.32 3.08
C LEU A 292 -22.43 18.32 3.52
N SER A 293 -21.96 19.38 4.17
CA SER A 293 -20.59 19.45 4.70
C SER A 293 -20.34 18.43 5.81
N VAL A 294 -21.31 18.23 6.72
CA VAL A 294 -21.26 17.19 7.76
C VAL A 294 -21.31 15.80 7.12
N ASN A 295 -22.28 15.54 6.23
CA ASN A 295 -22.38 14.26 5.53
C ASN A 295 -21.09 13.92 4.76
N LYS A 296 -20.46 14.90 4.11
CA LYS A 296 -19.17 14.70 3.43
C LYS A 296 -18.04 14.39 4.41
N GLN A 297 -18.03 15.01 5.60
CA GLN A 297 -17.07 14.68 6.65
C GLN A 297 -17.22 13.21 7.09
N ASP A 298 -18.44 12.76 7.37
CA ASP A 298 -18.71 11.38 7.79
C ASP A 298 -18.27 10.37 6.71
N ARG A 299 -18.56 10.69 5.44
CA ARG A 299 -18.14 9.88 4.28
C ARG A 299 -16.62 9.82 4.14
N LEU A 300 -15.91 10.94 4.36
CA LEU A 300 -14.45 10.99 4.32
C LEU A 300 -13.82 10.19 5.48
N GLU A 301 -14.39 10.26 6.67
CA GLU A 301 -13.94 9.47 7.83
C GLU A 301 -14.14 7.96 7.61
N ALA A 302 -15.29 7.56 7.06
CA ALA A 302 -15.55 6.17 6.68
C ALA A 302 -14.57 5.69 5.59
N ALA A 303 -14.33 6.52 4.56
CA ALA A 303 -13.35 6.23 3.52
C ALA A 303 -11.93 6.08 4.08
N LEU A 304 -11.55 6.90 5.07
CA LEU A 304 -10.24 6.80 5.72
C LEU A 304 -10.11 5.48 6.47
N GLN A 305 -11.13 5.09 7.24
CA GLN A 305 -11.13 3.81 7.96
C GLN A 305 -11.03 2.62 6.98
N GLN A 306 -11.74 2.67 5.84
CA GLN A 306 -11.63 1.66 4.79
C GLN A 306 -10.23 1.61 4.19
N ALA A 307 -9.65 2.76 3.86
CA ALA A 307 -8.30 2.86 3.31
C ALA A 307 -7.23 2.33 4.29
N GLU A 308 -7.33 2.66 5.57
CA GLU A 308 -6.42 2.14 6.61
C GLU A 308 -6.58 0.63 6.82
N LYS A 309 -7.82 0.13 6.80
CA LYS A 309 -8.09 -1.31 6.88
C LYS A 309 -7.51 -2.05 5.67
N PHE A 310 -7.72 -1.52 4.46
CA PHE A 310 -7.17 -2.10 3.23
C PHE A 310 -5.64 -2.12 3.27
N ASP A 311 -5.03 -0.98 3.59
CA ASP A 311 -3.58 -0.83 3.74
C ASP A 311 -3.00 -1.83 4.76
N GLY A 312 -3.62 -1.94 5.93
CA GLY A 312 -3.22 -2.89 6.98
C GLY A 312 -3.36 -4.35 6.55
N LEU A 313 -4.47 -4.72 5.88
CA LEU A 313 -4.67 -6.07 5.35
C LEU A 313 -3.62 -6.43 4.30
N VAL A 314 -3.37 -5.54 3.34
CA VAL A 314 -2.38 -5.74 2.28
C VAL A 314 -0.99 -5.96 2.86
N HIS A 315 -0.52 -5.08 3.76
CA HIS A 315 0.82 -5.17 4.34
C HIS A 315 0.98 -6.43 5.21
N SER A 316 -0.02 -6.73 6.04
CA SER A 316 -0.01 -7.93 6.89
C SER A 316 -0.02 -9.22 6.07
N PHE A 317 -0.78 -9.25 4.96
CA PHE A 317 -0.80 -10.37 4.03
C PHE A 317 0.54 -10.55 3.33
N MET A 318 1.14 -9.47 2.83
CA MET A 318 2.46 -9.50 2.17
C MET A 318 3.58 -9.99 3.11
N GLU A 319 3.54 -9.59 4.38
CA GLU A 319 4.46 -10.09 5.41
C GLU A 319 4.31 -11.61 5.60
N ARG A 320 3.06 -12.11 5.73
CA ARG A 320 2.79 -13.56 5.86
C ARG A 320 3.24 -14.35 4.62
N LEU A 321 3.05 -13.81 3.42
CA LEU A 321 3.55 -14.44 2.19
C LEU A 321 5.08 -14.48 2.13
N THR A 322 5.75 -13.48 2.68
CA THR A 322 7.22 -13.44 2.73
C THR A 322 7.77 -14.53 3.66
N GLU A 323 7.15 -14.75 4.82
CA GLU A 323 7.55 -15.86 5.71
C GLU A 323 7.23 -17.23 5.09
N ALA A 324 6.08 -17.35 4.41
CA ALA A 324 5.75 -18.57 3.68
C ALA A 324 6.77 -18.87 2.57
N GLU A 325 7.21 -17.86 1.80
CA GLU A 325 8.25 -18.04 0.78
C GLU A 325 9.56 -18.58 1.38
N ARG A 326 9.98 -18.05 2.54
CA ARG A 326 11.22 -18.46 3.21
C ARG A 326 11.26 -19.97 3.46
N THR A 327 10.13 -20.55 3.84
CA THR A 327 10.02 -21.99 4.13
C THR A 327 9.78 -22.83 2.87
N LEU A 328 8.92 -22.36 1.96
CA LEU A 328 8.43 -23.16 0.83
C LEU A 328 9.38 -23.15 -0.37
N LYS A 329 10.13 -22.06 -0.58
CA LYS A 329 11.04 -21.92 -1.73
C LYS A 329 12.48 -22.32 -1.42
N TYR A 330 12.95 -22.01 -0.21
CA TYR A 330 14.35 -22.19 0.19
C TYR A 330 14.57 -23.39 1.13
N GLY A 331 13.54 -24.17 1.43
CA GLY A 331 13.65 -25.37 2.26
C GLY A 331 14.53 -26.44 1.58
N VAL A 332 15.61 -26.83 2.24
CA VAL A 332 16.49 -27.92 1.80
C VAL A 332 15.81 -29.26 2.10
N ILE A 333 15.69 -30.11 1.09
CA ILE A 333 15.07 -31.44 1.22
C ILE A 333 16.08 -32.38 1.89
N PRO A 334 15.77 -32.97 3.06
CA PRO A 334 16.65 -33.93 3.70
C PRO A 334 16.75 -35.24 2.91
N GLU A 335 17.92 -35.89 2.96
CA GLU A 335 18.14 -37.22 2.35
C GLU A 335 17.74 -38.38 3.30
N GLU A 336 17.75 -38.16 4.61
CA GLU A 336 17.41 -39.18 5.61
C GLU A 336 15.89 -39.36 5.71
N GLU A 337 15.42 -40.60 5.75
CA GLU A 337 13.98 -40.96 5.74
C GLU A 337 13.21 -40.29 6.89
N GLU A 338 13.71 -40.37 8.12
CA GLU A 338 13.07 -39.77 9.29
C GLU A 338 12.98 -38.24 9.18
N ALA A 339 14.06 -37.59 8.73
CA ALA A 339 14.10 -36.14 8.52
C ALA A 339 13.20 -35.70 7.36
N LEU A 340 13.11 -36.50 6.29
CA LEU A 340 12.24 -36.23 5.15
C LEU A 340 10.76 -36.37 5.51
N LEU A 341 10.39 -37.36 6.32
CA LEU A 341 9.02 -37.50 6.85
C LEU A 341 8.63 -36.32 7.75
N ALA A 342 9.54 -35.89 8.63
CA ALA A 342 9.32 -34.70 9.45
C ALA A 342 9.18 -33.43 8.58
N PHE A 343 10.02 -33.27 7.57
CA PHE A 343 9.96 -32.17 6.61
C PHE A 343 8.65 -32.19 5.79
N CYS A 344 8.18 -33.37 5.38
CA CYS A 344 6.88 -33.53 4.72
C CYS A 344 5.71 -33.09 5.60
N LYS A 345 5.74 -33.45 6.90
CA LYS A 345 4.74 -33.00 7.87
C LYS A 345 4.77 -31.47 8.01
N GLN A 346 5.96 -30.88 8.20
CA GLN A 346 6.12 -29.43 8.28
C GLN A 346 5.62 -28.73 7.01
N HIS A 347 5.93 -29.27 5.83
CA HIS A 347 5.46 -28.73 4.56
C HIS A 347 3.93 -28.75 4.46
N LYS A 348 3.27 -29.84 4.89
CA LYS A 348 1.79 -29.91 4.94
C LYS A 348 1.18 -28.87 5.88
N GLU A 349 1.82 -28.62 7.02
CA GLU A 349 1.41 -27.57 7.96
C GLU A 349 1.56 -26.18 7.33
N SER A 350 2.72 -25.87 6.73
CA SER A 350 2.95 -24.61 6.00
C SER A 350 1.99 -24.42 4.81
N MET A 351 1.67 -25.49 4.08
CA MET A 351 0.67 -25.48 3.00
C MET A 351 -0.73 -25.15 3.51
N SER A 352 -1.12 -25.76 4.64
CA SER A 352 -2.42 -25.49 5.26
C SER A 352 -2.50 -24.04 5.77
N ALA A 353 -1.41 -23.54 6.37
CA ALA A 353 -1.30 -22.14 6.79
C ALA A 353 -1.40 -21.18 5.60
N LEU A 354 -0.75 -21.48 4.46
CA LEU A 354 -0.87 -20.69 3.24
C LEU A 354 -2.30 -20.72 2.67
N GLN A 355 -2.97 -21.88 2.67
CA GLN A 355 -4.37 -21.97 2.22
C GLN A 355 -5.33 -21.16 3.10
N ALA A 356 -5.07 -21.08 4.41
CA ALA A 356 -5.85 -20.21 5.30
C ALA A 356 -5.73 -18.73 4.91
N GLN A 357 -4.64 -18.31 4.27
CA GLN A 357 -4.46 -16.95 3.76
C GLN A 357 -5.36 -16.61 2.58
N ALA A 358 -6.01 -17.59 1.93
CA ALA A 358 -6.94 -17.32 0.83
C ALA A 358 -8.11 -16.42 1.28
N VAL A 359 -8.55 -16.55 2.53
CA VAL A 359 -9.62 -15.72 3.11
C VAL A 359 -9.17 -14.26 3.22
N ASP A 360 -7.91 -14.03 3.59
CA ASP A 360 -7.36 -12.67 3.66
C ASP A 360 -7.23 -12.04 2.27
N LEU A 361 -6.84 -12.83 1.25
CA LEU A 361 -6.84 -12.37 -0.13
C LEU A 361 -8.26 -12.00 -0.59
N GLU A 362 -9.26 -12.82 -0.29
CA GLU A 362 -10.66 -12.52 -0.61
C GLU A 362 -11.13 -11.24 0.09
N ASN A 363 -10.82 -11.07 1.38
CA ASN A 363 -11.11 -9.84 2.13
C ASN A 363 -10.45 -8.60 1.49
N ILE A 364 -9.19 -8.71 1.05
CA ILE A 364 -8.49 -7.63 0.33
C ILE A 364 -9.20 -7.32 -0.99
N GLN A 365 -9.60 -8.33 -1.77
CA GLN A 365 -10.31 -8.13 -3.04
C GLN A 365 -11.67 -7.47 -2.83
N CYS A 366 -12.48 -8.00 -1.91
CA CYS A 366 -13.80 -7.43 -1.60
C CYS A 366 -13.69 -5.97 -1.14
N LEU A 367 -12.82 -5.69 -0.17
CA LEU A 367 -12.65 -4.32 0.33
C LEU A 367 -12.08 -3.38 -0.75
N GLY A 368 -11.14 -3.87 -1.58
CA GLY A 368 -10.59 -3.07 -2.67
C GLY A 368 -11.64 -2.73 -3.74
N GLU A 369 -12.51 -3.68 -4.10
CA GLU A 369 -13.63 -3.43 -5.03
C GLU A 369 -14.69 -2.49 -4.42
N GLU A 370 -14.99 -2.62 -3.12
CA GLU A 370 -15.86 -1.68 -2.40
C GLU A 370 -15.31 -0.25 -2.43
N ILE A 371 -14.00 -0.07 -2.20
CA ILE A 371 -13.35 1.25 -2.30
C ILE A 371 -13.40 1.74 -3.75
N LEU A 372 -13.11 0.87 -4.73
CA LEU A 372 -13.12 1.21 -6.17
C LEU A 372 -14.48 1.71 -6.66
N ALA A 373 -15.59 1.23 -6.09
CA ALA A 373 -16.94 1.64 -6.48
C ALA A 373 -17.23 3.14 -6.30
N SER A 374 -16.52 3.81 -5.37
CA SER A 374 -16.66 5.25 -5.11
C SER A 374 -15.32 5.98 -5.03
N CYS A 375 -14.33 5.44 -5.75
CA CYS A 375 -12.94 5.85 -5.69
C CYS A 375 -12.68 7.15 -6.46
N HIS A 376 -11.83 7.99 -5.88
CA HIS A 376 -11.28 9.16 -6.53
C HIS A 376 -10.39 8.72 -7.72
N PRO A 377 -10.46 9.39 -8.88
CA PRO A 377 -9.71 9.00 -10.08
C PRO A 377 -8.21 8.79 -9.85
N ASP A 378 -7.59 9.64 -9.03
CA ASP A 378 -6.16 9.61 -8.71
C ASP A 378 -5.71 8.32 -7.99
N SER A 379 -6.61 7.61 -7.31
CA SER A 379 -6.30 6.38 -6.57
C SER A 379 -6.60 5.10 -7.34
N ILE A 380 -7.34 5.17 -8.46
CA ILE A 380 -7.85 3.98 -9.17
C ILE A 380 -6.70 3.06 -9.60
N ILE A 381 -5.65 3.63 -10.18
CA ILE A 381 -4.50 2.86 -10.69
C ILE A 381 -3.75 2.20 -9.53
N THR A 382 -3.52 2.95 -8.45
CA THR A 382 -2.82 2.47 -7.25
C THR A 382 -3.57 1.30 -6.59
N LEU A 383 -4.88 1.42 -6.39
CA LEU A 383 -5.69 0.34 -5.80
C LEU A 383 -5.72 -0.89 -6.69
N LYS A 384 -5.95 -0.74 -8.00
CA LYS A 384 -5.91 -1.86 -8.94
C LYS A 384 -4.54 -2.56 -8.97
N SER A 385 -3.46 -1.78 -8.85
CA SER A 385 -2.10 -2.32 -8.75
C SER A 385 -1.96 -3.19 -7.50
N TRP A 386 -2.38 -2.71 -6.32
CA TRP A 386 -2.32 -3.49 -5.08
C TRP A 386 -3.16 -4.77 -5.13
N LEU A 387 -4.36 -4.71 -5.71
CA LEU A 387 -5.21 -5.89 -5.92
C LEU A 387 -4.53 -6.92 -6.84
N SER A 388 -3.87 -6.46 -7.90
CA SER A 388 -3.14 -7.31 -8.83
C SER A 388 -1.89 -7.91 -8.19
N VAL A 389 -1.10 -7.10 -7.48
CA VAL A 389 0.15 -7.51 -6.83
C VAL A 389 -0.12 -8.55 -5.75
N THR A 390 -1.08 -8.32 -4.86
CA THR A 390 -1.43 -9.27 -3.79
C THR A 390 -1.88 -10.61 -4.35
N LYS A 391 -2.72 -10.59 -5.39
CA LYS A 391 -3.17 -11.81 -6.09
C LYS A 391 -2.00 -12.56 -6.74
N THR A 392 -1.22 -11.86 -7.58
CA THR A 392 -0.09 -12.45 -8.30
C THR A 392 0.92 -13.05 -7.33
N ARG A 393 1.21 -12.32 -6.24
CA ARG A 393 2.16 -12.76 -5.23
C ARG A 393 1.72 -14.03 -4.50
N TYR A 394 0.43 -14.13 -4.18
CA TYR A 394 -0.13 -15.34 -3.59
C TYR A 394 -0.03 -16.55 -4.54
N GLU A 395 -0.34 -16.35 -5.83
CA GLU A 395 -0.23 -17.39 -6.86
C GLU A 395 1.21 -17.88 -7.06
N GLU A 396 2.20 -16.98 -7.00
CA GLU A 396 3.62 -17.34 -7.02
C GLU A 396 4.01 -18.24 -5.85
N VAL A 397 3.69 -17.83 -4.62
CA VAL A 397 4.02 -18.60 -3.40
C VAL A 397 3.33 -19.96 -3.43
N GLN A 398 2.06 -20.00 -3.86
CA GLN A 398 1.32 -21.26 -4.03
C GLN A 398 2.00 -22.18 -5.06
N THR A 399 2.56 -21.62 -6.14
CA THR A 399 3.28 -22.40 -7.15
C THR A 399 4.58 -22.99 -6.59
N TRP A 400 5.37 -22.21 -5.85
CA TRP A 400 6.57 -22.73 -5.18
C TRP A 400 6.24 -23.82 -4.17
N ALA A 401 5.16 -23.65 -3.43
CA ALA A 401 4.68 -24.63 -2.48
C ALA A 401 4.35 -25.97 -3.16
N ARG A 402 3.61 -25.94 -4.29
CA ARG A 402 3.33 -27.14 -5.10
C ARG A 402 4.60 -27.79 -5.65
N GLN A 403 5.55 -27.00 -6.13
CA GLN A 403 6.83 -27.50 -6.65
C GLN A 403 7.64 -28.21 -5.57
N GLN A 404 7.71 -27.64 -4.37
CA GLN A 404 8.39 -28.27 -3.23
C GLN A 404 7.68 -29.55 -2.80
N GLY A 405 6.34 -29.55 -2.74
CA GLY A 405 5.55 -30.75 -2.46
C GLY A 405 5.82 -31.88 -3.46
N HIS A 406 5.91 -31.56 -4.76
CA HIS A 406 6.26 -32.54 -5.78
C HIS A 406 7.66 -33.11 -5.59
N LYS A 407 8.66 -32.26 -5.27
CA LYS A 407 10.03 -32.74 -4.99
C LYS A 407 10.09 -33.67 -3.78
N ILE A 408 9.39 -33.33 -2.69
CA ILE A 408 9.29 -34.19 -1.49
C ILE A 408 8.68 -35.54 -1.86
N GLN A 409 7.60 -35.55 -2.64
CA GLN A 409 6.95 -36.77 -3.08
C GLN A 409 7.86 -37.64 -3.96
N THR A 410 8.61 -37.04 -4.88
CA THR A 410 9.60 -37.74 -5.71
C THR A 410 10.72 -38.34 -4.86
N SER A 411 11.23 -37.60 -3.86
CA SER A 411 12.24 -38.12 -2.92
C SER A 411 11.71 -39.27 -2.06
N LEU A 412 10.47 -39.18 -1.56
CA LEU A 412 9.83 -40.26 -0.82
C LEU A 412 9.65 -41.52 -1.68
N ALA A 413 9.16 -41.37 -2.91
CA ALA A 413 9.00 -42.49 -3.83
C ALA A 413 10.35 -43.15 -4.21
N ALA A 414 11.42 -42.37 -4.32
CA ALA A 414 12.76 -42.89 -4.57
C ALA A 414 13.28 -43.75 -3.39
N LEU A 415 13.07 -43.29 -2.15
CA LEU A 415 13.43 -44.07 -0.95
C LEU A 415 12.60 -45.35 -0.83
N GLU A 416 11.30 -45.28 -1.13
CA GLU A 416 10.41 -46.45 -1.11
C GLU A 416 10.82 -47.47 -2.18
N ALA A 417 11.17 -47.03 -3.38
CA ALA A 417 11.72 -47.89 -4.43
C ALA A 417 13.07 -48.52 -4.03
N GLU A 418 13.97 -47.76 -3.39
CA GLU A 418 15.24 -48.31 -2.86
C GLU A 418 14.98 -49.39 -1.81
N LYS A 419 14.01 -49.18 -0.92
CA LYS A 419 13.60 -50.16 0.09
C LYS A 419 12.99 -51.42 -0.53
N GLU A 420 12.11 -51.27 -1.53
CA GLU A 420 11.55 -52.41 -2.28
C GLU A 420 12.63 -53.19 -3.03
N ASP A 421 13.60 -52.50 -3.63
CA ASP A 421 14.73 -53.13 -4.31
C ASP A 421 15.61 -53.93 -3.33
N VAL A 422 15.95 -53.35 -2.17
CA VAL A 422 16.69 -54.05 -1.10
C VAL A 422 15.91 -55.27 -0.60
N GLN A 423 14.60 -55.13 -0.36
CA GLN A 423 13.76 -56.25 0.10
C GLN A 423 13.68 -57.37 -0.94
N ARG A 424 13.50 -57.03 -2.22
CA ARG A 424 13.47 -58.02 -3.32
C ARG A 424 14.77 -58.81 -3.41
N LEU A 425 15.91 -58.15 -3.20
CA LEU A 425 17.22 -58.80 -3.17
C LEU A 425 17.37 -59.71 -1.94
N LEU A 426 16.92 -59.29 -0.76
CA LEU A 426 16.91 -60.12 0.45
C LEU A 426 16.07 -61.39 0.25
N ASP A 427 14.87 -61.27 -0.33
CA ASP A 427 13.99 -62.41 -0.61
C ASP A 427 14.65 -63.40 -1.60
N TRP A 428 15.31 -62.87 -2.64
CA TRP A 428 16.08 -63.68 -3.59
C TRP A 428 17.26 -64.39 -2.91
N ILE A 429 18.03 -63.68 -2.07
CA ILE A 429 19.16 -64.27 -1.33
C ILE A 429 18.67 -65.38 -0.41
N SER A 430 17.56 -65.19 0.31
CA SER A 430 16.97 -66.21 1.17
C SER A 430 16.58 -67.46 0.39
N SER A 431 15.90 -67.29 -0.75
CA SER A 431 15.52 -68.41 -1.62
C SER A 431 16.73 -69.12 -2.24
N ALA A 432 17.75 -68.37 -2.66
CA ALA A 432 18.99 -68.92 -3.19
C ALA A 432 19.79 -69.67 -2.11
N GLU A 433 19.79 -69.18 -0.87
CA GLU A 433 20.41 -69.85 0.28
C GLU A 433 19.67 -71.16 0.60
N GLU A 434 18.34 -71.16 0.62
CA GLU A 434 17.54 -72.38 0.81
C GLU A 434 17.80 -73.42 -0.29
N ALA A 435 17.82 -72.99 -1.55
CA ALA A 435 18.14 -73.86 -2.68
C ALA A 435 19.55 -74.46 -2.57
N LEU A 436 20.54 -73.64 -2.20
CA LEU A 436 21.92 -74.09 -2.01
C LEU A 436 22.05 -75.07 -0.83
N ASN A 437 21.36 -74.80 0.28
CA ASN A 437 21.35 -75.68 1.45
C ASN A 437 20.69 -77.03 1.15
N LEU A 438 19.62 -77.06 0.34
CA LEU A 438 19.00 -78.31 -0.09
C LEU A 438 19.97 -79.12 -0.96
N ARG A 439 20.66 -78.46 -1.89
CA ARG A 439 21.70 -79.07 -2.73
C ARG A 439 22.87 -79.56 -1.89
N GLU A 440 23.25 -78.86 -0.81
CA GLU A 440 24.34 -79.27 0.09
C GLU A 440 24.07 -80.59 0.82
N GLN A 441 22.81 -80.97 0.98
CA GLN A 441 22.41 -82.25 1.58
C GLN A 441 22.47 -83.44 0.62
N GLU A 442 22.71 -83.20 -0.68
CA GLU A 442 22.88 -84.27 -1.67
C GLU A 442 24.16 -85.07 -1.35
N PRO A 443 24.10 -86.42 -1.27
CA PRO A 443 25.28 -87.23 -1.03
C PRO A 443 26.28 -87.10 -2.18
N LEU A 444 27.56 -87.14 -1.86
CA LEU A 444 28.63 -87.07 -2.86
C LEU A 444 28.57 -88.30 -3.79
N PRO A 445 28.54 -88.13 -5.12
CA PRO A 445 28.45 -89.25 -6.06
C PRO A 445 29.69 -90.16 -6.03
N GLU A 446 29.52 -91.43 -6.43
CA GLU A 446 30.59 -92.43 -6.50
C GLU A 446 31.32 -92.45 -7.85
N THR A 447 30.78 -91.80 -8.90
CA THR A 447 31.36 -91.77 -10.24
C THR A 447 31.76 -90.37 -10.69
N THR A 448 32.81 -90.29 -11.51
CA THR A 448 33.31 -89.00 -12.02
C THR A 448 32.30 -88.27 -12.91
N GLU A 449 31.49 -88.98 -13.68
CA GLU A 449 30.46 -88.39 -14.55
C GLU A 449 29.33 -87.71 -13.76
N GLN A 450 28.86 -88.34 -12.67
CA GLN A 450 27.79 -87.80 -11.83
C GLN A 450 28.25 -86.57 -11.01
N ASN A 451 29.49 -86.57 -10.51
CA ASN A 451 30.01 -85.40 -9.81
C ASN A 451 30.34 -84.25 -10.78
N GLN A 452 30.71 -84.55 -12.03
CA GLN A 452 30.85 -83.53 -13.08
C GLN A 452 29.50 -82.88 -13.40
N GLU A 453 28.41 -83.65 -13.45
CA GLU A 453 27.05 -83.10 -13.62
C GLU A 453 26.67 -82.16 -12.46
N LEU A 454 27.02 -82.50 -11.21
CA LEU A 454 26.80 -81.61 -10.06
C LEU A 454 27.66 -80.34 -10.13
N ILE A 455 28.90 -80.42 -10.65
CA ILE A 455 29.74 -79.25 -10.91
C ILE A 455 29.11 -78.37 -11.97
N ASP A 456 28.61 -78.94 -13.07
CA ASP A 456 27.98 -78.18 -14.14
C ASP A 456 26.68 -77.50 -13.64
N GLN A 457 25.86 -78.21 -12.85
CA GLN A 457 24.68 -77.64 -12.19
C GLN A 457 25.05 -76.51 -11.22
N HIS A 458 26.11 -76.65 -10.42
CA HIS A 458 26.57 -75.60 -9.50
C HIS A 458 27.22 -74.43 -10.24
N THR A 459 27.83 -74.67 -11.41
CA THR A 459 28.36 -73.62 -12.28
C THR A 459 27.24 -72.70 -12.78
N VAL A 460 26.09 -73.28 -13.16
CA VAL A 460 24.88 -72.49 -13.50
C VAL A 460 24.43 -71.62 -12.33
N PHE A 461 24.41 -72.15 -11.11
CA PHE A 461 24.09 -71.36 -9.91
C PHE A 461 25.09 -70.23 -9.68
N MET A 462 26.40 -70.47 -9.88
CA MET A 462 27.43 -69.44 -9.79
C MET A 462 27.29 -68.35 -10.86
N GLU A 463 26.84 -68.69 -12.08
CA GLU A 463 26.53 -67.72 -13.12
C GLU A 463 25.34 -66.84 -12.73
N GLU A 464 24.27 -67.42 -12.17
CA GLU A 464 23.12 -66.67 -11.65
C GLU A 464 23.51 -65.73 -10.50
N LEU A 465 24.34 -66.21 -9.56
CA LEU A 465 24.88 -65.42 -8.46
C LEU A 465 25.71 -64.24 -8.97
N ASN A 466 26.61 -64.47 -9.94
CA ASN A 466 27.41 -63.40 -10.56
C ASN A 466 26.54 -62.40 -11.34
N LYS A 467 25.45 -62.84 -11.97
CA LYS A 467 24.50 -61.96 -12.67
C LYS A 467 23.72 -61.07 -11.71
N LYS A 468 23.48 -61.52 -10.49
CA LYS A 468 22.81 -60.73 -9.43
C LYS A 468 23.73 -59.74 -8.70
N PHE A 469 25.04 -59.93 -8.77
CA PHE A 469 26.01 -59.07 -8.10
C PHE A 469 25.88 -57.56 -8.45
N PRO A 470 25.72 -57.14 -9.72
CA PRO A 470 25.56 -55.72 -10.06
C PRO A 470 24.30 -55.08 -9.48
N GLU A 471 23.22 -55.86 -9.30
CA GLU A 471 21.98 -55.38 -8.67
C GLU A 471 22.22 -55.07 -7.18
N VAL A 472 22.94 -55.95 -6.48
CA VAL A 472 23.34 -55.74 -5.07
C VAL A 472 24.32 -54.59 -4.93
N GLU A 473 25.27 -54.45 -5.85
CA GLU A 473 26.20 -53.33 -5.85
C GLU A 473 25.50 -51.98 -6.07
N ASN A 474 24.50 -51.93 -6.95
CA ASN A 474 23.68 -50.73 -7.16
C ASN A 474 22.80 -50.41 -5.96
N ALA A 475 22.19 -51.41 -5.31
CA ALA A 475 21.41 -51.22 -4.08
C ALA A 475 22.27 -50.75 -2.90
N THR A 476 23.55 -51.14 -2.87
CA THR A 476 24.51 -50.78 -1.81
C THR A 476 25.39 -49.57 -2.16
N LYS A 477 25.14 -48.90 -3.29
CA LYS A 477 25.94 -47.76 -3.76
C LYS A 477 26.00 -46.60 -2.75
N SER A 478 24.91 -46.38 -2.01
CA SER A 478 24.83 -45.33 -0.98
C SER A 478 25.84 -45.55 0.15
N CYS A 479 26.25 -46.79 0.38
CA CYS A 479 27.25 -47.17 1.39
C CYS A 479 28.69 -46.77 0.98
N LYS A 480 28.95 -46.46 -0.30
CA LYS A 480 30.29 -46.11 -0.81
C LYS A 480 30.68 -44.65 -0.54
N HIS A 481 29.71 -43.75 -0.36
CA HIS A 481 29.94 -42.30 -0.46
C HIS A 481 30.42 -41.60 0.82
N LYS A 482 30.30 -42.20 2.00
CA LYS A 482 30.68 -41.55 3.28
C LYS A 482 32.10 -41.85 3.76
N SER A 483 32.87 -42.70 3.08
CA SER A 483 34.23 -43.09 3.51
C SER A 483 35.36 -42.11 3.09
N ILE A 484 35.05 -40.85 2.79
CA ILE A 484 36.07 -39.78 2.61
C ILE A 484 36.06 -38.88 3.85
N SER A 485 36.55 -39.43 4.97
CA SER A 485 37.13 -38.59 6.02
C SER A 485 38.41 -37.96 5.46
N LYS A 486 38.48 -36.63 5.45
CA LYS A 486 39.67 -35.86 5.06
C LYS A 486 40.85 -36.27 5.95
N GLN A 487 41.70 -37.18 5.47
CA GLN A 487 43.06 -37.29 5.97
C GLN A 487 43.85 -36.06 5.53
N GLN A 488 44.03 -35.16 6.49
CA GLN A 488 44.96 -34.05 6.40
C GLN A 488 46.37 -34.61 6.29
N VAL A 489 47.02 -34.32 5.16
CA VAL A 489 48.39 -34.72 4.85
C VAL A 489 49.36 -34.11 5.86
N SER A 490 50.24 -34.92 6.43
CA SER A 490 51.55 -34.48 6.93
C SER A 490 52.62 -35.48 6.50
N PRO A 491 53.70 -35.06 5.83
CA PRO A 491 54.67 -35.98 5.24
C PRO A 491 55.83 -36.22 6.20
N ARG A 492 56.33 -37.47 6.28
CA ARG A 492 57.78 -37.78 6.25
C ARG A 492 58.12 -39.28 6.36
N LYS A 493 59.00 -39.67 5.42
CA LYS A 493 60.17 -40.57 5.50
C LYS A 493 59.98 -42.10 5.55
N ARG A 494 60.56 -42.75 4.52
CA ARG A 494 61.08 -44.14 4.51
C ARG A 494 62.15 -44.33 5.60
N PRO A 495 62.43 -45.56 6.07
CA PRO A 495 63.40 -46.43 5.37
C PRO A 495 63.13 -47.96 5.38
N LEU A 496 63.82 -48.59 4.40
CA LEU A 496 64.22 -49.98 4.13
C LEU A 496 64.23 -51.03 5.29
N THR A 497 63.90 -52.30 4.98
CA THR A 497 64.85 -53.43 4.75
C THR A 497 64.10 -54.79 4.72
N SER A 498 64.70 -55.75 4.02
CA SER A 498 64.18 -57.08 3.65
C SER A 498 64.26 -58.14 4.75
N LYS A 499 63.38 -59.14 4.67
CA LYS A 499 63.65 -60.59 4.86
C LYS A 499 62.43 -61.42 4.43
N PRO A 500 62.58 -62.50 3.64
CA PRO A 500 61.48 -63.38 3.28
C PRO A 500 61.42 -64.60 4.21
N LYS A 501 60.22 -64.97 4.66
CA LYS A 501 59.90 -66.35 5.06
C LYS A 501 58.54 -66.70 4.46
N SER A 502 58.60 -67.61 3.48
CA SER A 502 57.49 -68.24 2.79
C SER A 502 56.80 -69.23 3.73
N TYR A 503 55.62 -68.86 4.23
CA TYR A 503 54.55 -69.81 4.48
C TYR A 503 53.52 -69.57 3.38
N ILE A 504 53.30 -70.57 2.54
CA ILE A 504 52.23 -70.55 1.54
C ILE A 504 50.93 -70.70 2.34
N LEU A 505 50.33 -69.56 2.72
CA LEU A 505 48.91 -69.51 3.07
C LEU A 505 48.12 -69.73 1.78
N GLN A 506 47.13 -70.61 1.83
CA GLN A 506 46.17 -70.79 0.76
C GLN A 506 45.58 -69.43 0.35
N PRO A 507 45.26 -69.19 -0.94
CA PRO A 507 44.70 -67.91 -1.36
C PRO A 507 43.37 -67.67 -0.62
N ALA A 508 43.27 -66.58 0.15
CA ALA A 508 42.00 -66.14 0.70
C ALA A 508 41.07 -65.80 -0.46
N VAL A 509 39.89 -66.45 -0.51
CA VAL A 509 38.86 -66.14 -1.51
C VAL A 509 38.42 -64.69 -1.28
N PRO A 510 38.51 -63.78 -2.27
CA PRO A 510 38.01 -62.43 -2.12
C PRO A 510 36.50 -62.47 -1.85
N VAL A 511 36.04 -61.91 -0.73
CA VAL A 511 34.62 -61.80 -0.42
C VAL A 511 34.11 -60.47 -1.00
N PRO A 512 33.11 -60.49 -1.89
CA PRO A 512 32.55 -59.25 -2.42
C PRO A 512 31.95 -58.37 -1.31
N LEU A 513 32.02 -57.05 -1.48
CA LEU A 513 31.42 -56.03 -0.58
C LEU A 513 32.06 -55.87 0.82
N GLU A 514 33.29 -56.35 1.05
CA GLU A 514 34.00 -56.26 2.36
C GLU A 514 34.23 -54.83 2.91
N HIS A 515 34.19 -53.79 2.07
CA HIS A 515 34.55 -52.41 2.44
C HIS A 515 33.37 -51.45 2.52
N LEU A 516 32.14 -51.97 2.66
CA LEU A 516 30.94 -51.14 2.77
C LEU A 516 30.57 -50.88 4.24
N ASP A 517 30.12 -49.67 4.52
CA ASP A 517 29.56 -49.27 5.82
C ASP A 517 28.05 -49.01 5.70
N PRO A 518 27.22 -50.07 5.82
CA PRO A 518 25.78 -49.97 5.63
C PRO A 518 25.11 -49.14 6.74
N GLN A 519 24.45 -48.06 6.33
CA GLN A 519 23.87 -47.05 7.24
C GLN A 519 22.52 -47.47 7.84
N THR A 520 21.83 -48.44 7.24
CA THR A 520 20.53 -48.93 7.71
C THR A 520 20.59 -50.41 8.04
N PRO A 521 19.77 -50.89 9.01
CA PRO A 521 19.75 -52.31 9.38
C PRO A 521 19.42 -53.22 8.19
N GLN A 522 18.54 -52.78 7.27
CA GLN A 522 18.20 -53.54 6.06
C GLN A 522 19.39 -53.67 5.09
N LEU A 523 20.16 -52.59 4.87
CA LEU A 523 21.37 -52.66 4.06
C LEU A 523 22.45 -53.53 4.72
N SER A 524 22.57 -53.48 6.05
CA SER A 524 23.51 -54.32 6.79
C SER A 524 23.17 -55.81 6.67
N GLN A 525 21.86 -56.12 6.71
CA GLN A 525 21.35 -57.46 6.48
C GLN A 525 21.62 -57.91 5.04
N LEU A 526 21.39 -57.04 4.05
CA LEU A 526 21.64 -57.35 2.64
C LEU A 526 23.10 -57.70 2.38
N VAL A 527 24.03 -56.88 2.86
CA VAL A 527 25.47 -57.13 2.72
C VAL A 527 25.87 -58.42 3.42
N SER A 528 25.43 -58.63 4.66
CA SER A 528 25.76 -59.83 5.44
C SER A 528 25.23 -61.12 4.80
N GLN A 529 23.96 -61.13 4.37
CA GLN A 529 23.36 -62.32 3.75
C GLN A 529 23.97 -62.61 2.38
N TRP A 530 24.30 -61.58 1.59
CA TRP A 530 25.01 -61.75 0.32
C TRP A 530 26.40 -62.38 0.53
N GLN A 531 27.18 -61.87 1.49
CA GLN A 531 28.50 -62.42 1.82
C GLN A 531 28.41 -63.87 2.30
N LYS A 532 27.42 -64.18 3.14
CA LYS A 532 27.15 -65.55 3.60
C LYS A 532 26.84 -66.49 2.42
N LEU A 533 25.92 -66.10 1.54
CA LEU A 533 25.55 -66.89 0.36
C LEU A 533 26.75 -67.12 -0.56
N TRP A 534 27.55 -66.07 -0.81
CA TRP A 534 28.77 -66.17 -1.60
C TRP A 534 29.77 -67.18 -1.03
N LEU A 535 30.02 -67.11 0.28
CA LEU A 535 30.93 -68.03 0.96
C LEU A 535 30.43 -69.48 0.90
N LEU A 536 29.13 -69.71 1.11
CA LEU A 536 28.53 -71.05 0.98
C LEU A 536 28.67 -71.58 -0.45
N ALA A 537 28.42 -70.74 -1.46
CA ALA A 537 28.51 -71.12 -2.86
C ALA A 537 29.94 -71.49 -3.26
N VAL A 538 30.93 -70.69 -2.87
CA VAL A 538 32.34 -70.99 -3.12
C VAL A 538 32.80 -72.22 -2.35
N ALA A 539 32.35 -72.40 -1.10
CA ALA A 539 32.65 -73.60 -0.32
C ALA A 539 32.12 -74.88 -0.98
N ARG A 540 30.89 -74.85 -1.53
CA ARG A 540 30.33 -75.96 -2.32
C ARG A 540 31.12 -76.23 -3.59
N GLN A 541 31.49 -75.19 -4.34
CA GLN A 541 32.32 -75.32 -5.55
C GLN A 541 33.64 -76.04 -5.22
N ASN A 542 34.37 -75.55 -4.21
CA ASN A 542 35.63 -76.15 -3.78
C ASN A 542 35.45 -77.60 -3.33
N ARG A 543 34.35 -77.93 -2.64
CA ARG A 543 34.05 -79.30 -2.19
C ARG A 543 33.82 -80.24 -3.36
N LEU A 544 33.00 -79.83 -4.33
CA LEU A 544 32.71 -80.62 -5.53
C LEU A 544 33.96 -80.82 -6.40
N GLU A 545 34.79 -79.78 -6.56
CA GLU A 545 36.06 -79.86 -7.28
C GLU A 545 37.09 -80.76 -6.58
N GLN A 546 37.23 -80.66 -5.25
CA GLN A 546 38.08 -81.55 -4.46
C GLN A 546 37.60 -83.00 -4.52
N HIS A 547 36.29 -83.23 -4.49
CA HIS A 547 35.71 -84.57 -4.66
C HIS A 547 35.93 -85.10 -6.08
N GLN A 548 35.79 -84.28 -7.11
CA GLN A 548 36.10 -84.65 -8.49
C GLN A 548 37.55 -85.08 -8.65
N GLN A 549 38.47 -84.34 -8.02
CA GLN A 549 39.89 -84.67 -8.02
C GLN A 549 40.14 -86.01 -7.34
N THR A 550 39.49 -86.26 -6.20
CA THR A 550 39.59 -87.53 -5.46
C THR A 550 39.05 -88.71 -6.27
N LEU A 551 37.89 -88.56 -6.92
CA LEU A 551 37.31 -89.60 -7.78
C LEU A 551 38.18 -89.89 -9.01
N LYS A 552 38.75 -88.86 -9.64
CA LYS A 552 39.73 -89.03 -10.73
C LYS A 552 40.96 -89.80 -10.27
N GLU A 553 41.51 -89.45 -9.10
CA GLU A 553 42.64 -90.17 -8.52
C GLU A 553 42.27 -91.63 -8.20
N MET A 554 41.05 -91.91 -7.74
CA MET A 554 40.54 -93.27 -7.50
C MET A 554 40.34 -94.07 -8.80
N GLU A 555 39.86 -93.45 -9.89
CA GLU A 555 39.74 -94.10 -11.21
C GLU A 555 41.11 -94.37 -11.85
N GLU A 556 42.03 -93.42 -11.74
CA GLU A 556 43.43 -93.61 -12.13
C GLU A 556 44.06 -94.75 -11.32
N PHE A 557 43.77 -94.81 -10.01
CA PHE A 557 44.22 -95.87 -9.12
C PHE A 557 43.54 -97.23 -9.39
N ALA A 558 42.27 -97.27 -9.83
CA ALA A 558 41.63 -98.52 -10.21
C ALA A 558 42.33 -99.20 -11.40
N ASN A 559 43.01 -98.40 -12.25
CA ASN A 559 43.87 -98.87 -13.34
C ASN A 559 45.35 -99.00 -12.94
N PHE A 560 45.66 -98.91 -11.64
CA PHE A 560 47.03 -99.00 -11.13
C PHE A 560 47.56 -100.43 -11.22
N ASP A 561 48.65 -100.58 -11.96
CA ASP A 561 49.46 -101.79 -11.99
C ASP A 561 50.87 -101.45 -11.51
N PHE A 562 51.32 -102.12 -10.44
CA PHE A 562 52.62 -101.86 -9.83
C PHE A 562 53.78 -102.08 -10.82
N ASN A 563 53.70 -103.05 -11.73
CA ASN A 563 54.74 -103.29 -12.72
C ASN A 563 54.77 -102.19 -13.80
N MET A 564 53.60 -101.68 -14.19
CA MET A 564 53.49 -100.54 -15.11
C MET A 564 53.99 -99.25 -14.46
N TRP A 565 53.61 -98.98 -13.22
CA TRP A 565 54.12 -97.86 -12.42
C TRP A 565 55.64 -97.96 -12.21
N ARG A 566 56.16 -99.14 -11.82
CA ARG A 566 57.59 -99.43 -11.67
C ARG A 566 58.35 -99.16 -12.96
N LYS A 567 57.85 -99.59 -14.12
CA LYS A 567 58.49 -99.31 -15.43
C LYS A 567 58.53 -97.80 -15.73
N ARG A 568 57.43 -97.08 -15.51
CA ARG A 568 57.36 -95.62 -15.68
C ARG A 568 58.36 -94.91 -14.75
N TYR A 569 58.40 -95.30 -13.47
CA TYR A 569 59.31 -94.73 -12.49
C TYR A 569 60.79 -95.05 -12.80
N ILE A 570 61.11 -96.29 -13.20
CA ILE A 570 62.46 -96.69 -13.64
C ILE A 570 62.91 -95.91 -14.88
N GLN A 571 62.03 -95.75 -15.88
CA GLN A 571 62.33 -94.94 -17.06
C GLN A 571 62.54 -93.47 -16.68
N TRP A 572 61.69 -92.92 -15.84
CA TRP A 572 61.78 -91.55 -15.37
C TRP A 572 63.06 -91.31 -14.57
N ILE A 573 63.42 -92.17 -13.61
CA ILE A 573 64.64 -92.04 -12.80
C ILE A 573 65.90 -92.58 -13.49
N SER A 574 65.78 -93.08 -14.73
CA SER A 574 66.89 -93.76 -15.44
C SER A 574 68.14 -92.90 -15.63
N HIS A 575 67.95 -91.59 -15.83
CA HIS A 575 69.03 -90.60 -15.97
C HIS A 575 69.70 -90.25 -14.63
N LEU A 576 69.12 -90.67 -13.51
CA LEU A 576 69.60 -90.48 -12.13
C LEU A 576 70.19 -91.76 -11.53
N LYS A 577 70.32 -92.86 -12.30
CA LYS A 577 70.81 -94.17 -11.83
C LYS A 577 72.13 -94.12 -11.06
N SER A 578 73.05 -93.23 -11.43
CA SER A 578 74.35 -93.05 -10.74
C SER A 578 74.29 -92.15 -9.50
N ARG A 579 73.17 -91.46 -9.26
CA ARG A 579 72.98 -90.48 -8.17
C ARG A 579 71.74 -90.76 -7.32
N ILE A 580 71.10 -91.90 -7.49
CA ILE A 580 69.91 -92.27 -6.73
C ILE A 580 70.21 -92.31 -5.22
N LEU A 581 71.42 -92.75 -4.83
CA LEU A 581 71.87 -92.69 -3.44
C LEU A 581 71.99 -91.25 -2.90
N ASP A 582 72.36 -90.26 -3.73
CA ASP A 582 72.40 -88.85 -3.32
C ASP A 582 70.99 -88.28 -3.13
N VAL A 583 70.03 -88.75 -3.94
CA VAL A 583 68.61 -88.42 -3.81
C VAL A 583 68.07 -88.94 -2.47
N PHE A 584 68.33 -90.21 -2.14
CA PHE A 584 67.92 -90.78 -0.85
C PHE A 584 68.56 -90.07 0.34
N ARG A 585 69.85 -89.70 0.28
CA ARG A 585 70.51 -88.87 1.31
C ARG A 585 69.93 -87.46 1.47
N SER A 586 69.25 -86.93 0.45
CA SER A 586 68.60 -85.61 0.54
C SER A 586 67.23 -85.65 1.23
N VAL A 587 66.64 -86.85 1.33
CA VAL A 587 65.34 -87.11 1.96
C VAL A 587 65.53 -87.68 3.38
N ASP A 588 66.53 -88.55 3.59
CA ASP A 588 67.00 -89.04 4.90
C ASP A 588 67.77 -87.92 5.65
N ARG A 589 67.02 -87.03 6.32
CA ARG A 589 67.57 -85.83 6.98
C ARG A 589 68.27 -86.14 8.30
N ASP A 590 67.94 -87.26 8.93
CA ASP A 590 68.44 -87.73 10.22
C ASP A 590 69.54 -88.81 10.10
N GLN A 591 69.84 -89.27 8.88
CA GLN A 591 70.92 -90.21 8.54
C GLN A 591 70.81 -91.55 9.26
N ASP A 592 69.61 -91.96 9.62
CA ASP A 592 69.35 -93.21 10.32
C ASP A 592 69.18 -94.41 9.35
N GLY A 593 69.20 -94.13 8.04
CA GLY A 593 69.08 -95.13 6.99
C GLY A 593 67.64 -95.60 6.76
N ARG A 594 66.64 -94.87 7.27
CA ARG A 594 65.21 -95.10 7.06
C ARG A 594 64.56 -93.82 6.52
N ILE A 595 63.57 -93.97 5.63
CA ILE A 595 62.73 -92.85 5.20
C ILE A 595 61.30 -93.18 5.59
N THR A 596 60.59 -92.25 6.21
CA THR A 596 59.19 -92.50 6.56
C THR A 596 58.32 -92.59 5.30
N GLN A 597 57.25 -93.37 5.37
CA GLN A 597 56.29 -93.51 4.27
C GLN A 597 55.83 -92.14 3.73
N LYS A 598 55.57 -91.19 4.65
CA LYS A 598 55.14 -89.83 4.33
C LYS A 598 56.21 -89.02 3.60
N GLU A 599 57.46 -89.04 4.05
CA GLU A 599 58.55 -88.31 3.40
C GLU A 599 58.86 -88.84 2.01
N PHE A 600 58.74 -90.16 1.81
CA PHE A 600 58.87 -90.78 0.50
C PHE A 600 57.74 -90.39 -0.45
N ILE A 601 56.48 -90.44 0.03
CA ILE A 601 55.31 -90.01 -0.75
C ILE A 601 55.41 -88.53 -1.12
N ASP A 602 55.67 -87.65 -0.13
CA ASP A 602 55.78 -86.21 -0.34
C ASP A 602 56.93 -85.86 -1.29
N TYR A 603 58.07 -86.57 -1.22
CA TYR A 603 59.20 -86.38 -2.13
C TYR A 603 58.84 -86.72 -3.58
N VAL A 604 58.18 -87.87 -3.81
CA VAL A 604 57.84 -88.30 -5.18
C VAL A 604 56.69 -87.45 -5.74
N LEU A 605 55.71 -87.06 -4.93
CA LEU A 605 54.64 -86.14 -5.35
C LEU A 605 55.17 -84.72 -5.63
N ALA A 606 56.20 -84.27 -4.91
CA ALA A 606 56.89 -83.01 -5.20
C ALA A 606 57.83 -83.11 -6.41
N SER A 607 58.18 -84.33 -6.83
CA SER A 607 58.94 -84.57 -8.03
C SER A 607 58.05 -84.40 -9.26
N LYS A 608 58.62 -83.99 -10.40
CA LYS A 608 57.85 -83.89 -11.67
C LYS A 608 57.49 -85.26 -12.27
N PHE A 609 57.50 -86.33 -11.48
CA PHE A 609 57.06 -87.64 -11.89
C PHE A 609 55.53 -87.67 -11.93
N PRO A 610 54.89 -88.07 -13.04
CA PRO A 610 53.44 -88.17 -13.12
C PRO A 610 52.94 -89.36 -12.29
N THR A 611 52.58 -89.08 -11.03
CA THR A 611 51.95 -90.01 -10.09
C THR A 611 51.01 -89.25 -9.15
N ASN A 612 50.08 -89.95 -8.50
CA ASN A 612 49.13 -89.36 -7.56
C ASN A 612 49.29 -89.93 -6.15
N SER A 613 48.61 -89.34 -5.16
CA SER A 613 48.79 -89.71 -3.76
C SER A 613 48.39 -91.17 -3.48
N LEU A 614 47.36 -91.69 -4.16
CA LEU A 614 46.89 -93.07 -3.99
C LEU A 614 47.87 -94.09 -4.58
N GLU A 615 48.38 -93.86 -5.79
CA GLU A 615 49.46 -94.67 -6.38
C GLU A 615 50.68 -94.69 -5.45
N MET A 616 51.11 -93.54 -4.95
CA MET A 616 52.27 -93.44 -4.05
C MET A 616 52.05 -94.09 -2.69
N ASN A 617 50.85 -94.00 -2.11
CA ASN A 617 50.51 -94.71 -0.88
C ASN A 617 50.57 -96.24 -1.08
N ALA A 618 50.03 -96.76 -2.19
CA ALA A 618 50.11 -98.18 -2.50
C ALA A 618 51.54 -98.66 -2.75
N VAL A 619 52.32 -97.88 -3.49
CA VAL A 619 53.76 -98.12 -3.70
C VAL A 619 54.50 -98.14 -2.36
N ALA A 620 54.28 -97.14 -1.52
CA ALA A 620 54.96 -97.01 -0.24
C ALA A 620 54.58 -98.16 0.73
N ASN A 621 53.33 -98.64 0.69
CA ASN A 621 52.90 -99.85 1.41
C ASN A 621 53.60 -101.12 0.91
N ILE A 622 53.87 -101.26 -0.40
CA ILE A 622 54.62 -102.41 -0.94
C ILE A 622 56.06 -102.43 -0.42
N PHE A 623 56.65 -101.26 -0.17
CA PHE A 623 58.00 -101.13 0.40
C PHE A 623 58.05 -101.26 1.92
N ASP A 624 56.93 -101.11 2.63
CA ASP A 624 56.81 -101.32 4.07
C ASP A 624 56.51 -102.80 4.38
N MET A 625 57.53 -103.65 4.28
CA MET A 625 57.42 -105.10 4.48
C MET A 625 57.10 -105.49 5.94
N ASN A 626 57.26 -104.59 6.92
CA ASN A 626 57.11 -104.86 8.35
C ASN A 626 55.91 -104.13 8.98
N SER A 627 55.19 -103.31 8.23
CA SER A 627 54.09 -102.47 8.72
C SER A 627 54.51 -101.53 9.87
N ASP A 628 55.77 -101.08 9.84
CA ASP A 628 56.36 -100.20 10.87
C ASP A 628 56.38 -98.72 10.44
N GLY A 629 55.85 -98.40 9.24
CA GLY A 629 55.78 -97.05 8.69
C GLY A 629 57.11 -96.52 8.14
N GLY A 630 58.15 -97.36 8.13
CA GLY A 630 59.51 -97.01 7.68
C GLY A 630 59.95 -97.79 6.45
N ILE A 631 60.38 -97.09 5.40
CA ILE A 631 61.00 -97.70 4.22
C ILE A 631 62.51 -97.80 4.47
N LEU A 632 63.03 -99.03 4.55
CA LEU A 632 64.46 -99.30 4.71
C LEU A 632 65.25 -98.83 3.48
N ALA A 633 66.17 -97.88 3.64
CA ALA A 633 67.01 -97.37 2.56
C ALA A 633 68.19 -98.31 2.16
N ALA A 634 68.17 -99.57 2.61
CA ALA A 634 69.24 -100.53 2.37
C ALA A 634 69.30 -100.97 0.89
N ALA A 635 70.48 -100.81 0.27
CA ALA A 635 70.76 -101.10 -1.14
C ALA A 635 70.38 -102.53 -1.58
N THR A 636 70.30 -103.48 -0.66
CA THR A 636 69.94 -104.88 -0.90
C THR A 636 68.44 -105.09 -1.17
N SER A 637 67.52 -104.39 -0.48
CA SER A 637 66.08 -104.61 -0.68
C SER A 637 65.52 -103.88 -1.91
N PHE A 638 66.03 -102.68 -2.21
CA PHE A 638 65.62 -101.94 -3.42
C PHE A 638 66.25 -102.49 -4.70
N SER A 639 67.46 -103.08 -4.64
CA SER A 639 68.08 -103.72 -5.82
C SER A 639 67.32 -104.96 -6.29
N TYR A 640 66.82 -105.78 -5.34
CA TYR A 640 66.02 -106.98 -5.62
C TYR A 640 64.69 -106.68 -6.33
N LEU A 641 64.10 -105.51 -6.05
CA LEU A 641 62.79 -105.12 -6.60
C LEU A 641 62.90 -104.19 -7.81
N PHE A 642 64.07 -103.66 -8.17
CA PHE A 642 64.23 -102.67 -9.27
C PHE A 642 65.27 -103.04 -10.35
N PHE A 643 66.05 -104.12 -10.18
CA PHE A 643 67.05 -104.58 -11.16
C PHE A 643 66.88 -106.07 -11.53
N ASP A 644 67.28 -106.43 -12.76
CA ASP A 644 66.92 -107.66 -13.50
C ASP A 644 67.64 -108.95 -13.00
N GLU A 645 67.00 -110.11 -13.15
CA GLU A 645 67.37 -111.44 -12.57
C GLU A 645 68.74 -111.98 -13.00
N ASN A 646 69.35 -111.41 -14.05
CA ASN A 646 70.55 -111.95 -14.70
C ASN A 646 71.88 -111.72 -13.97
N GLN A 647 71.85 -111.34 -12.69
CA GLN A 647 73.03 -111.41 -11.82
C GLN A 647 72.89 -112.40 -10.65
N PHE A 648 71.77 -113.10 -10.50
CA PHE A 648 71.60 -114.00 -9.35
C PHE A 648 72.49 -115.25 -9.44
N ILE A 649 72.62 -115.82 -10.64
CA ILE A 649 73.47 -116.99 -10.88
C ILE A 649 74.97 -116.62 -10.83
N TYR A 650 75.35 -115.42 -11.26
CA TYR A 650 76.76 -115.00 -11.28
C TYR A 650 77.30 -114.63 -9.89
N ILE A 651 76.42 -114.22 -8.97
CA ILE A 651 76.78 -113.93 -7.57
C ILE A 651 76.77 -115.22 -6.73
N LEU A 652 75.86 -116.18 -7.00
CA LEU A 652 75.90 -117.52 -6.40
C LEU A 652 77.15 -118.34 -6.81
N LEU A 653 77.61 -118.23 -8.06
CA LEU A 653 78.85 -118.87 -8.54
C LEU A 653 80.12 -118.28 -7.89
N ASN A 654 80.12 -117.00 -7.51
CA ASN A 654 81.24 -116.37 -6.82
C ASN A 654 81.23 -116.64 -5.30
N ILE A 655 80.07 -116.92 -4.71
CA ILE A 655 79.94 -117.22 -3.27
C ILE A 655 80.28 -118.69 -2.96
N MET A 656 80.09 -119.62 -3.91
CA MET A 656 80.45 -121.04 -3.73
C MET A 656 81.94 -121.38 -3.98
N SER A 657 82.74 -120.49 -4.57
CA SER A 657 84.16 -120.72 -4.86
C SER A 657 85.11 -120.23 -3.74
N ALA A 658 84.65 -119.34 -2.86
CA ALA A 658 85.51 -118.67 -1.88
C ALA A 658 85.55 -119.30 -0.47
N HIS A 659 84.85 -120.42 -0.22
CA HIS A 659 84.66 -120.92 1.15
C HIS A 659 85.46 -122.16 1.56
N TYR A 660 86.18 -122.88 0.68
CA TYR A 660 86.88 -124.10 1.14
C TYR A 660 88.11 -124.50 0.30
N THR A 661 89.17 -123.68 0.35
CA THR A 661 90.52 -124.20 0.63
C THR A 661 90.81 -123.96 2.13
N ILE A 662 89.90 -124.45 2.99
CA ILE A 662 90.20 -124.85 4.37
C ILE A 662 90.56 -126.34 4.31
N LEU A 663 91.70 -126.58 3.67
CA LEU A 663 92.59 -127.75 3.80
C LEU A 663 93.93 -127.34 3.17
N HIS A 664 94.43 -126.18 3.60
CA HIS A 664 95.85 -125.96 3.80
C HIS A 664 95.99 -125.32 5.19
N THR A 665 96.42 -126.19 6.09
CA THR A 665 96.30 -126.23 7.55
C THR A 665 97.39 -125.44 8.28
N VAL A 666 97.01 -124.49 9.12
CA VAL A 666 97.17 -124.38 10.59
C VAL A 666 96.69 -122.99 11.01
#